data_AF-A0A970MYD9-F1
#
_entry.id   AF-A0A970MYD9-F1
#
_cell.length_a   1.000
_cell.length_b   1.000
_cell.length_c   1.000
_cell.angle_alpha   90.00
_cell.angle_beta   90.00
_cell.angle_gamma   90.00
#
_symmetry.space_group_name_H-M   'P 1'
#
loop_
_entity.id
_entity.type
_entity.pdbx_description
1 polymer ?
#
loop_
_entity_poly.entity_id
_entity_poly.type
_entity_poly.pdbx_seq_one_letter_code
_entity_poly.pdbx_strand_id
1 'polypeptide(L)'
;MINFAKSRLLVPAILLCVAVLATSACAGVVAVRFYSGGELVVVNRAVTDDVPLAEAAVRALVGGPFVEELAVGISSAIPAGVTIKKLSISNDTAAIDLSAKIVENLDEVALKDIFDQFRSTLGDFPSIHNIQLTSAGKALSTYLPPAPDIGEPAKPLVKGNAVGLSGKKVCVGASHGRFWNGSGWYWQRSDPCGLGEAVLEDTNSVKLVQFLKQYLVQDGAVFTSVRELSESAGTHAVTGLPWWKMCSQSYLRNAGVPCSVWANSTGNCGADTATARGNDDIRCRPLYADYVGSEIYIAHHTNAGGGGTANGTETFYDANMEKPAHVTNSNNLANAVQNSVIATIRNTFPGESGWANRGVKNSAGGFGEIRIPNRPAILIELGFHDNCSRDASYLTNDFFRSLCEWAIYSGICSYFGNTPTWGKYSSEFVSDTIPTTMVAGQSYNVSVTMRNRGVCWMNTYGFKLGAVDGSNPISAATRQTISGTVRPGNNYTFNFTMTAPAAGGSYTTKWRMVREGYEWFGATLTKNISVTTQNDNEPPTAPTNLRVTGTTSSSIALAWNASTDNIGVSGYRVYRNGTQVGTATGTTYNDTGLANNTTYTYQVDAYDGKPNYSGKSNSVQGTTVAVVFQDGFANLNNWVLDPVAGNNVWPALSSAQNHGTISGGNSVYFPGDVVNWIYHDFSPNLTSGGYRSGVLSGWMYDNGLSNMRMAFRWYMYDASGNNKTMYWIGVTNGNPPNIPLRYMAAVLDNGWTYYDLGDRSAGWHKLAIEVLPYTGSNDLKFYVDGALKLTLNQPASAANCTLKRTYLGYNYTSNQPAYWDDIMLESVTPAAPTNVSGAALSTSSIRWNFTDNANNEIGHRVYDGAAKVGEREAFDINYVDETGLAANTTYNRTVKAYAGILESAGTAGSGTTLSVAPSAATVTCDKNINVTYGDDKFTFTAVGGFGAGKVDHYQIAWDKQATHTWTGSEATWSSGTSVQTATSSGSWYLHVKGFNSAGVANGTLDLGPFIYNSDSVDPQINSVTIAPAMVLGGDAVHVTVDATDNVGVTSVKANGVSLTNTGGNIWEGDVIASGALGSHFITVVAQDGVGNSATDPSGSYLTTLVRGASNKAAWGVEMNAASTIYLFKFWGKVVEVDNDKFTLDDGSGSPITVIAPGYKTKVSTGDYAAARGILTIDGLSRAIQSGLDLITKY
;
A
#
# COMPACT_ATOMS: atom_id res chain seq x y z
N MET A 1 -17.87 -39.21 40.41
CA MET A 1 -19.27 -39.17 40.92
C MET A 1 -20.18 -39.56 39.76
N ILE A 2 -20.52 -40.83 39.50
CA ILE A 2 -21.39 -41.80 40.23
C ILE A 2 -22.91 -41.47 40.14
N ASN A 3 -23.59 -42.25 39.28
CA ASN A 3 -24.86 -43.00 39.42
C ASN A 3 -26.29 -42.40 39.37
N PHE A 4 -27.07 -43.06 38.47
CA PHE A 4 -28.42 -43.69 38.60
C PHE A 4 -29.74 -42.88 38.59
N ALA A 5 -30.46 -43.06 37.47
CA ALA A 5 -31.71 -43.83 37.31
C ALA A 5 -33.08 -43.34 37.86
N LYS A 6 -34.10 -43.71 37.04
CA LYS A 6 -35.51 -44.04 37.33
C LYS A 6 -36.59 -42.94 37.30
N SER A 7 -37.39 -43.01 36.23
CA SER A 7 -38.82 -43.36 36.26
C SER A 7 -39.56 -43.34 37.61
N ARG A 8 -40.65 -42.56 37.71
CA ARG A 8 -41.86 -42.78 38.54
C ARG A 8 -43.02 -41.98 37.90
N LEU A 9 -44.18 -42.53 37.52
CA LEU A 9 -45.24 -43.34 38.19
C LEU A 9 -46.47 -42.47 38.52
N LEU A 10 -47.66 -43.09 38.37
CA LEU A 10 -48.97 -42.93 39.06
C LEU A 10 -50.16 -42.89 38.04
N VAL A 11 -51.24 -43.70 38.11
CA VAL A 11 -51.76 -44.69 39.09
C VAL A 11 -52.93 -45.54 38.46
N PRO A 12 -53.39 -46.68 39.05
CA PRO A 12 -54.08 -47.82 38.40
C PRO A 12 -55.50 -48.22 38.94
N ALA A 13 -56.02 -49.36 38.42
CA ALA A 13 -56.84 -50.44 39.04
C ALA A 13 -58.36 -50.57 38.73
N ILE A 14 -58.79 -51.78 38.31
CA ILE A 14 -59.85 -52.65 38.91
C ILE A 14 -59.78 -54.09 38.31
N LEU A 15 -59.29 -55.03 39.14
CA LEU A 15 -59.80 -56.39 39.52
C LEU A 15 -60.68 -57.26 38.56
N LEU A 16 -60.30 -58.53 38.27
CA LEU A 16 -60.51 -59.79 39.08
C LEU A 16 -60.72 -61.09 38.22
N CYS A 17 -59.95 -62.15 38.60
CA CYS A 17 -60.09 -63.65 38.53
C CYS A 17 -61.02 -64.35 37.49
N VAL A 18 -60.71 -65.53 36.94
CA VAL A 18 -60.55 -66.86 37.60
C VAL A 18 -59.91 -67.86 36.62
N ALA A 19 -59.06 -68.77 37.12
CA ALA A 19 -58.71 -70.03 36.47
C ALA A 19 -59.55 -71.18 37.04
N VAL A 20 -60.04 -72.11 36.19
CA VAL A 20 -60.07 -73.59 36.37
C VAL A 20 -60.93 -74.26 35.25
N LEU A 21 -60.25 -75.15 34.50
CA LEU A 21 -60.65 -76.39 33.81
C LEU A 21 -62.11 -76.60 33.32
N ALA A 22 -62.28 -76.76 32.00
CA ALA A 22 -63.00 -77.91 31.40
C ALA A 22 -62.87 -77.91 29.86
N THR A 23 -62.66 -79.09 29.30
CA THR A 23 -62.60 -79.41 27.87
C THR A 23 -63.84 -78.96 27.09
N SER A 24 -63.67 -78.07 26.10
CA SER A 24 -64.45 -78.05 24.85
C SER A 24 -63.79 -77.05 23.87
N ALA A 25 -63.81 -77.39 22.59
CA ALA A 25 -63.33 -76.70 21.38
C ALA A 25 -62.63 -75.33 21.52
N CYS A 26 -61.42 -75.22 20.96
CA CYS A 26 -60.68 -73.96 20.80
C CYS A 26 -61.53 -72.89 20.08
N ALA A 27 -61.90 -71.81 20.75
CA ALA A 27 -62.31 -70.58 20.08
C ALA A 27 -61.07 -69.95 19.43
N GLY A 28 -61.04 -69.87 18.10
CA GLY A 28 -60.03 -69.12 17.37
C GLY A 28 -60.27 -67.61 17.52
N VAL A 29 -59.23 -66.79 17.44
CA VAL A 29 -59.36 -65.33 17.31
C VAL A 29 -58.99 -64.98 15.86
N VAL A 30 -59.88 -64.27 15.16
CA VAL A 30 -59.63 -63.74 13.81
C VAL A 30 -59.52 -62.23 13.86
N ALA A 31 -58.61 -61.66 13.07
CA ALA A 31 -58.46 -60.23 12.92
C ALA A 31 -59.36 -59.72 11.79
N VAL A 32 -60.23 -58.75 12.10
CA VAL A 32 -61.21 -58.14 11.18
C VAL A 32 -60.91 -56.65 11.06
N ARG A 33 -61.02 -56.07 9.86
CA ARG A 33 -60.69 -54.65 9.64
C ARG A 33 -61.90 -53.78 9.33
N PHE A 34 -62.00 -52.68 10.05
CA PHE A 34 -63.06 -51.69 9.96
C PHE A 34 -62.46 -50.28 9.90
N TYR A 35 -63.24 -49.27 9.52
CA TYR A 35 -62.78 -47.88 9.45
C TYR A 35 -62.93 -47.15 10.79
N SER A 36 -61.91 -46.38 11.19
CA SER A 36 -61.97 -45.37 12.26
C SER A 36 -61.28 -44.10 11.77
N GLY A 37 -61.99 -42.97 11.77
CA GLY A 37 -61.44 -41.71 11.23
C GLY A 37 -61.01 -41.76 9.76
N GLY A 38 -61.53 -42.71 8.98
CA GLY A 38 -61.14 -42.95 7.59
C GLY A 38 -59.97 -43.94 7.40
N GLU A 39 -59.38 -44.46 8.48
CA GLU A 39 -58.30 -45.46 8.44
C GLU A 39 -58.80 -46.87 8.80
N LEU A 40 -58.18 -47.90 8.24
CA LEU A 40 -58.49 -49.28 8.62
C LEU A 40 -57.80 -49.65 9.95
N VAL A 41 -58.60 -50.02 10.94
CA VAL A 41 -58.14 -50.50 12.26
C VAL A 41 -58.45 -51.98 12.43
N VAL A 42 -57.56 -52.70 13.13
CA VAL A 42 -57.69 -54.14 13.39
C VAL A 42 -58.52 -54.37 14.66
N VAL A 43 -59.56 -55.19 14.53
CA VAL A 43 -60.43 -55.65 15.60
C VAL A 43 -60.31 -57.17 15.72
N ASN A 44 -59.85 -57.66 16.87
CA ASN A 44 -59.74 -59.08 17.14
C ASN A 44 -61.08 -59.64 17.62
N ARG A 45 -61.65 -60.59 16.87
CA ARG A 45 -62.94 -61.24 17.20
C ARG A 45 -62.72 -62.70 17.55
N ALA A 46 -63.23 -63.12 18.69
CA ALA A 46 -63.36 -64.53 19.01
C ALA A 46 -64.40 -65.15 18.07
N VAL A 47 -64.07 -66.28 17.45
CA VAL A 47 -64.97 -67.04 16.58
C VAL A 47 -65.23 -68.40 17.19
N THR A 48 -66.51 -68.77 17.22
CA THR A 48 -67.02 -70.00 17.85
C THR A 48 -67.48 -71.04 16.82
N ASP A 49 -67.36 -70.74 15.52
CA ASP A 49 -67.87 -71.57 14.44
C ASP A 49 -66.82 -72.61 14.00
N ASP A 50 -67.24 -73.87 13.76
CA ASP A 50 -66.43 -74.98 13.23
C ASP A 50 -66.09 -74.81 11.72
N VAL A 51 -65.74 -73.59 11.29
CA VAL A 51 -65.34 -73.26 9.90
C VAL A 51 -63.88 -72.80 9.85
N PRO A 52 -63.19 -72.90 8.70
CA PRO A 52 -61.83 -72.39 8.56
C PRO A 52 -61.70 -70.91 8.95
N LEU A 53 -60.59 -70.53 9.60
CA LEU A 53 -60.40 -69.17 10.14
C LEU A 53 -60.58 -68.04 9.11
N ALA A 54 -60.20 -68.26 7.84
CA ALA A 54 -60.40 -67.27 6.78
C ALA A 54 -61.90 -67.07 6.46
N GLU A 55 -62.70 -68.13 6.50
CA GLU A 55 -64.15 -68.05 6.34
C GLU A 55 -64.79 -67.39 7.55
N ALA A 56 -64.34 -67.72 8.76
CA ALA A 56 -64.79 -67.08 9.99
C ALA A 56 -64.50 -65.57 9.98
N ALA A 57 -63.34 -65.15 9.47
CA ALA A 57 -62.98 -63.74 9.31
C ALA A 57 -63.91 -63.00 8.33
N VAL A 58 -64.28 -63.62 7.21
CA VAL A 58 -65.23 -63.05 6.22
C VAL A 58 -66.62 -62.89 6.85
N ARG A 59 -67.11 -63.91 7.57
CA ARG A 59 -68.40 -63.85 8.26
C ARG A 59 -68.41 -62.76 9.32
N ALA A 60 -67.34 -62.67 10.10
CA ALA A 60 -67.17 -61.64 11.12
C ALA A 60 -67.10 -60.22 10.53
N LEU A 61 -66.49 -60.03 9.36
CA LEU A 61 -66.49 -58.75 8.66
C LEU A 61 -67.90 -58.33 8.20
N VAL A 62 -68.63 -59.24 7.55
CA VAL A 62 -69.99 -58.94 7.03
C VAL A 62 -70.98 -58.69 8.17
N GLY A 63 -70.76 -59.27 9.35
CA GLY A 63 -71.56 -58.98 10.55
C GLY A 63 -71.50 -57.53 11.02
N GLY A 64 -70.53 -56.74 10.55
CA GLY A 64 -70.37 -55.33 10.90
C GLY A 64 -69.86 -55.10 12.34
N PRO A 65 -69.59 -53.84 12.73
CA PRO A 65 -69.12 -53.49 14.07
C PRO A 65 -70.17 -53.76 15.16
N PHE A 66 -69.75 -54.17 16.35
CA PHE A 66 -70.63 -54.25 17.53
C PHE A 66 -71.01 -52.86 18.05
N VAL A 67 -72.04 -52.78 18.90
CA VAL A 67 -72.54 -51.50 19.44
C VAL A 67 -71.43 -50.74 20.19
N GLU A 68 -70.56 -51.45 20.90
CA GLU A 68 -69.43 -50.91 21.65
C GLU A 68 -68.35 -50.36 20.70
N GLU A 69 -68.14 -51.01 19.55
CA GLU A 69 -67.19 -50.59 18.52
C GLU A 69 -67.70 -49.33 17.79
N LEU A 70 -69.00 -49.28 17.49
CA LEU A 70 -69.67 -48.09 16.95
C LEU A 70 -69.53 -46.89 17.90
N ALA A 71 -69.64 -47.11 19.22
CA ALA A 71 -69.55 -46.06 20.23
C ALA A 71 -68.16 -45.41 20.32
N VAL A 72 -67.10 -46.12 19.89
CA VAL A 72 -65.72 -45.59 19.81
C VAL A 72 -65.34 -45.12 18.40
N GLY A 73 -66.32 -44.99 17.50
CA GLY A 73 -66.12 -44.42 16.16
C GLY A 73 -65.69 -45.42 15.08
N ILE A 74 -65.77 -46.73 15.34
CA ILE A 74 -65.53 -47.77 14.33
C ILE A 74 -66.75 -47.90 13.42
N SER A 75 -66.53 -48.04 12.10
CA SER A 75 -67.56 -48.12 11.07
C SER A 75 -67.21 -49.16 9.98
N SER A 76 -68.20 -49.69 9.26
CA SER A 76 -67.97 -50.59 8.13
C SER A 76 -68.36 -49.94 6.80
N ALA A 77 -67.60 -50.24 5.75
CA ALA A 77 -67.97 -49.89 4.39
C ALA A 77 -69.04 -50.82 3.81
N ILE A 78 -69.30 -51.96 4.46
CA ILE A 78 -70.39 -52.86 4.10
C ILE A 78 -71.70 -52.28 4.67
N PRO A 79 -72.71 -51.98 3.83
CA PRO A 79 -74.00 -51.49 4.31
C PRO A 79 -74.63 -52.42 5.33
N ALA A 80 -75.21 -51.85 6.39
CA ALA A 80 -75.85 -52.63 7.46
C ALA A 80 -76.95 -53.54 6.89
N GLY A 81 -76.94 -54.83 7.26
CA GLY A 81 -77.92 -55.82 6.79
C GLY A 81 -77.58 -56.52 5.47
N VAL A 82 -76.39 -56.30 4.92
CA VAL A 82 -75.83 -57.18 3.88
C VAL A 82 -75.62 -58.58 4.46
N THR A 83 -75.96 -59.61 3.68
CA THR A 83 -75.79 -61.01 4.06
C THR A 83 -74.99 -61.77 3.01
N ILE A 84 -74.26 -62.80 3.42
CA ILE A 84 -73.53 -63.69 2.50
C ILE A 84 -74.52 -64.68 1.88
N LYS A 85 -74.62 -64.68 0.56
CA LYS A 85 -75.43 -65.63 -0.23
C LYS A 85 -74.65 -66.88 -0.61
N LYS A 86 -73.37 -66.72 -0.94
CA LYS A 86 -72.44 -67.82 -1.21
C LYS A 86 -71.03 -67.44 -0.75
N LEU A 87 -70.32 -68.38 -0.14
CA LEU A 87 -68.92 -68.22 0.24
C LEU A 87 -68.18 -69.50 -0.10
N SER A 88 -67.08 -69.37 -0.81
CA SER A 88 -66.12 -70.45 -1.04
C SER A 88 -64.71 -69.92 -0.97
N ILE A 89 -63.89 -70.55 -0.14
CA ILE A 89 -62.44 -70.31 -0.07
C ILE A 89 -61.77 -71.60 -0.54
N SER A 90 -61.11 -71.54 -1.70
CA SER A 90 -60.42 -72.69 -2.28
C SER A 90 -59.17 -72.25 -3.04
N ASN A 91 -58.11 -73.05 -2.95
CA ASN A 91 -56.79 -72.77 -3.52
C ASN A 91 -56.23 -71.44 -3.00
N ASP A 92 -56.30 -70.41 -3.84
CA ASP A 92 -55.80 -69.05 -3.60
C ASP A 92 -56.91 -67.98 -3.69
N THR A 93 -58.17 -68.39 -3.82
CA THR A 93 -59.28 -67.48 -4.12
C THR A 93 -60.36 -67.54 -3.06
N ALA A 94 -60.76 -66.37 -2.55
CA ALA A 94 -61.95 -66.17 -1.73
C ALA A 94 -63.07 -65.59 -2.61
N ALA A 95 -64.07 -66.40 -2.94
CA ALA A 95 -65.24 -65.97 -3.72
C ALA A 95 -66.45 -65.79 -2.81
N ILE A 96 -66.96 -64.56 -2.75
CA ILE A 96 -68.05 -64.13 -1.86
C ILE A 96 -69.17 -63.49 -2.71
N ASP A 97 -70.35 -64.10 -2.72
CA ASP A 97 -71.58 -63.52 -3.28
C ASP A 97 -72.41 -62.91 -2.14
N LEU A 98 -72.65 -61.61 -2.21
CA LEU A 98 -73.31 -60.79 -1.20
C LEU A 98 -74.74 -60.45 -1.65
N SER A 99 -75.64 -60.26 -0.68
CA SER A 99 -77.03 -59.87 -0.98
C SER A 99 -77.10 -58.53 -1.73
N ALA A 100 -78.18 -58.31 -2.50
CA ALA A 100 -78.38 -57.10 -3.32
C ALA A 100 -78.26 -55.77 -2.55
N LYS A 101 -78.34 -55.81 -1.22
CA LYS A 101 -78.14 -54.62 -0.38
C LYS A 101 -76.73 -54.02 -0.51
N ILE A 102 -75.73 -54.82 -0.91
CA ILE A 102 -74.34 -54.36 -1.10
C ILE A 102 -74.21 -53.35 -2.24
N VAL A 103 -75.15 -53.33 -3.20
CA VAL A 103 -75.10 -52.42 -4.36
C VAL A 103 -75.94 -51.15 -4.18
N GLU A 104 -76.62 -50.98 -3.04
CA GLU A 104 -77.35 -49.74 -2.73
C GLU A 104 -76.36 -48.58 -2.53
N ASN A 105 -76.52 -47.50 -3.30
CA ASN A 105 -75.62 -46.33 -3.29
C ASN A 105 -74.14 -46.63 -3.60
N LEU A 106 -73.87 -47.71 -4.35
CA LEU A 106 -72.51 -48.10 -4.73
C LEU A 106 -71.91 -47.11 -5.75
N ASP A 107 -70.77 -46.51 -5.39
CA ASP A 107 -69.91 -45.73 -6.28
C ASP A 107 -68.45 -46.26 -6.24
N GLU A 108 -67.50 -45.60 -6.93
CA GLU A 108 -66.11 -46.09 -6.98
C GLU A 108 -65.42 -46.05 -5.60
N VAL A 109 -65.71 -45.02 -4.80
CA VAL A 109 -65.15 -44.88 -3.45
C VAL A 109 -65.69 -45.98 -2.56
N ALA A 110 -67.01 -46.18 -2.53
CA ALA A 110 -67.65 -47.23 -1.76
C ALA A 110 -67.20 -48.64 -2.22
N LEU A 111 -67.11 -48.89 -3.53
CA LEU A 111 -66.63 -50.15 -4.07
C LEU A 111 -65.19 -50.44 -3.62
N LYS A 112 -64.31 -49.44 -3.72
CA LYS A 112 -62.92 -49.55 -3.28
C LYS A 112 -62.83 -49.82 -1.78
N ASP A 113 -63.59 -49.10 -0.96
CA ASP A 113 -63.58 -49.25 0.49
C ASP A 113 -64.11 -50.61 0.94
N ILE A 114 -65.17 -51.12 0.30
CA ILE A 114 -65.66 -52.49 0.50
C ILE A 114 -64.54 -53.48 0.15
N PHE A 115 -63.95 -53.35 -1.03
CA PHE A 115 -62.89 -54.26 -1.47
C PHE A 115 -61.67 -54.21 -0.54
N ASP A 116 -61.26 -53.03 -0.09
CA ASP A 116 -60.14 -52.83 0.83
C ASP A 116 -60.39 -53.44 2.23
N GLN A 117 -61.62 -53.36 2.77
CA GLN A 117 -61.96 -54.04 4.02
C GLN A 117 -61.87 -55.57 3.90
N PHE A 118 -62.43 -56.15 2.84
CA PHE A 118 -62.33 -57.59 2.57
C PHE A 118 -60.87 -58.01 2.37
N ARG A 119 -60.13 -57.23 1.58
CA ARG A 119 -58.71 -57.47 1.29
C ARG A 119 -57.83 -57.40 2.53
N SER A 120 -57.99 -56.37 3.34
CA SER A 120 -57.21 -56.20 4.57
C SER A 120 -57.53 -57.34 5.55
N THR A 121 -58.81 -57.72 5.68
CA THR A 121 -59.23 -58.82 6.56
C THR A 121 -58.68 -60.16 6.09
N LEU A 122 -58.71 -60.43 4.79
CA LEU A 122 -58.17 -61.66 4.21
C LEU A 122 -56.64 -61.65 4.05
N GLY A 123 -56.00 -60.48 4.20
CA GLY A 123 -54.58 -60.28 3.98
C GLY A 123 -53.65 -60.97 4.99
N ASP A 124 -54.20 -61.41 6.12
CA ASP A 124 -53.51 -62.25 7.12
C ASP A 124 -53.38 -63.71 6.72
N PHE A 125 -54.09 -64.12 5.66
CA PHE A 125 -54.07 -65.48 5.15
C PHE A 125 -53.22 -65.49 3.87
N PRO A 126 -51.90 -65.71 3.97
CA PRO A 126 -50.96 -65.51 2.86
C PRO A 126 -51.19 -66.43 1.66
N SER A 127 -51.98 -67.50 1.83
CA SER A 127 -52.39 -68.37 0.74
C SER A 127 -53.50 -67.78 -0.14
N ILE A 128 -54.19 -66.72 0.29
CA ILE A 128 -55.27 -66.07 -0.48
C ILE A 128 -54.68 -64.91 -1.28
N HIS A 129 -54.63 -65.10 -2.60
CA HIS A 129 -54.12 -64.11 -3.55
C HIS A 129 -55.26 -63.39 -4.32
N ASN A 130 -56.44 -64.01 -4.42
CA ASN A 130 -57.55 -63.48 -5.20
C ASN A 130 -58.80 -63.33 -4.32
N ILE A 131 -59.51 -62.22 -4.49
CA ILE A 131 -60.80 -61.98 -3.82
C ILE A 131 -61.80 -61.64 -4.90
N GLN A 132 -62.92 -62.36 -4.94
CA GLN A 132 -64.01 -62.12 -5.86
C GLN A 132 -65.24 -61.71 -5.07
N LEU A 133 -65.66 -60.46 -5.21
CA LEU A 133 -66.88 -59.94 -4.61
C LEU A 133 -67.96 -59.82 -5.68
N THR A 134 -69.07 -60.51 -5.46
CA THR A 134 -70.20 -60.53 -6.40
C THR A 134 -71.51 -60.22 -5.68
N SER A 135 -72.51 -59.79 -6.43
CA SER A 135 -73.91 -59.78 -6.00
C SER A 135 -74.79 -60.29 -7.13
N ALA A 136 -75.64 -61.27 -6.82
CA ALA A 136 -76.40 -62.03 -7.82
C ALA A 136 -75.48 -62.65 -8.90
N GLY A 137 -74.28 -63.09 -8.49
CA GLY A 137 -73.28 -63.70 -9.38
C GLY A 137 -72.57 -62.75 -10.34
N LYS A 138 -72.86 -61.44 -10.28
CA LYS A 138 -72.15 -60.40 -11.05
C LYS A 138 -71.15 -59.66 -10.16
N ALA A 139 -69.98 -59.29 -10.69
CA ALA A 139 -69.01 -58.50 -9.93
C ALA A 139 -69.61 -57.16 -9.50
N LEU A 140 -69.28 -56.68 -8.29
CA LEU A 140 -69.84 -55.43 -7.76
C LEU A 140 -69.57 -54.23 -8.68
N SER A 141 -68.43 -54.21 -9.37
CA SER A 141 -68.09 -53.18 -10.36
C SER A 141 -69.08 -53.06 -11.52
N THR A 142 -69.79 -54.13 -11.89
CA THR A 142 -70.75 -54.10 -13.00
C THR A 142 -71.99 -53.25 -12.73
N TYR A 143 -72.20 -52.87 -11.47
CA TYR A 143 -73.30 -51.99 -11.05
C TYR A 143 -72.90 -50.50 -11.07
N LEU A 144 -71.63 -50.20 -11.36
CA LEU A 144 -71.16 -48.82 -11.56
C LEU A 144 -71.48 -48.34 -12.98
N PRO A 145 -71.72 -47.03 -13.19
CA PRO A 145 -71.85 -46.46 -14.53
C PRO A 145 -70.55 -46.68 -15.33
N PRO A 146 -70.61 -47.15 -16.59
CA PRO A 146 -69.41 -47.38 -17.40
C PRO A 146 -68.66 -46.07 -17.65
N ALA A 147 -67.33 -46.15 -17.79
CA ALA A 147 -66.56 -44.99 -18.23
C ALA A 147 -66.81 -44.72 -19.73
N PRO A 148 -66.93 -43.45 -20.16
CA PRO A 148 -66.91 -43.06 -21.56
C PRO A 148 -65.67 -43.58 -22.29
N ASP A 149 -65.90 -44.11 -23.47
CA ASP A 149 -64.83 -44.51 -24.38
C ASP A 149 -64.24 -43.26 -25.04
N ILE A 150 -62.94 -43.07 -24.87
CA ILE A 150 -62.18 -41.93 -25.44
C ILE A 150 -61.42 -42.33 -26.72
N GLY A 151 -61.68 -43.53 -27.25
CA GLY A 151 -61.17 -44.03 -28.52
C GLY A 151 -59.83 -44.76 -28.42
N GLU A 152 -59.58 -45.70 -29.33
CA GLU A 152 -58.31 -46.41 -29.45
C GLU A 152 -57.34 -45.76 -30.45
N PRO A 153 -56.06 -45.63 -30.10
CA PRO A 153 -54.96 -45.81 -31.04
C PRO A 153 -54.65 -47.30 -31.21
N ALA A 154 -54.52 -47.78 -32.46
CA ALA A 154 -54.25 -49.18 -32.80
C ALA A 154 -52.95 -49.76 -32.20
N LYS A 155 -52.97 -51.03 -31.77
CA LYS A 155 -51.79 -51.86 -31.45
C LYS A 155 -51.29 -52.65 -32.67
N PRO A 156 -49.98 -52.96 -32.72
CA PRO A 156 -49.56 -54.31 -32.30
C PRO A 156 -48.30 -54.37 -31.42
N LEU A 157 -48.27 -55.38 -30.56
CA LEU A 157 -47.07 -55.89 -29.90
C LEU A 157 -46.12 -56.47 -30.96
N VAL A 158 -45.02 -55.76 -31.25
CA VAL A 158 -43.83 -56.38 -31.85
C VAL A 158 -42.86 -56.70 -30.73
N LYS A 159 -42.69 -58.00 -30.44
CA LYS A 159 -41.49 -58.50 -29.75
C LYS A 159 -40.31 -58.29 -30.68
N GLY A 160 -39.72 -57.10 -30.63
CA GLY A 160 -38.41 -56.85 -31.21
C GLY A 160 -37.35 -57.18 -30.17
N ASN A 161 -36.23 -57.75 -30.59
CA ASN A 161 -34.99 -57.80 -29.80
C ASN A 161 -34.37 -56.38 -29.69
N ALA A 162 -35.17 -55.40 -29.27
CA ALA A 162 -34.69 -54.05 -29.05
C ALA A 162 -33.99 -53.98 -27.69
N VAL A 163 -32.83 -53.33 -27.64
CA VAL A 163 -32.15 -53.08 -26.37
C VAL A 163 -32.85 -51.89 -25.68
N GLY A 164 -33.26 -52.07 -24.43
CA GLY A 164 -33.94 -51.02 -23.63
C GLY A 164 -35.40 -50.74 -24.03
N LEU A 165 -35.90 -49.55 -23.73
CA LEU A 165 -37.30 -49.14 -23.90
C LEU A 165 -37.49 -48.04 -24.96
N SER A 166 -36.54 -47.87 -25.86
CA SER A 166 -36.57 -46.81 -26.89
C SER A 166 -37.91 -46.77 -27.65
N GLY A 167 -38.58 -45.63 -27.57
CA GLY A 167 -39.88 -45.37 -28.22
C GLY A 167 -41.11 -45.95 -27.50
N LYS A 168 -40.94 -46.76 -26.45
CA LYS A 168 -42.05 -47.34 -25.69
C LYS A 168 -42.78 -46.27 -24.89
N LYS A 169 -44.10 -46.16 -25.05
CA LYS A 169 -44.91 -45.17 -24.34
C LYS A 169 -45.39 -45.75 -23.01
N VAL A 170 -44.91 -45.21 -21.89
CA VAL A 170 -45.26 -45.70 -20.55
C VAL A 170 -45.95 -44.57 -19.78
N CYS A 171 -47.19 -44.80 -19.37
CA CYS A 171 -47.89 -43.90 -18.48
C CYS A 171 -47.80 -44.41 -17.04
N VAL A 172 -47.35 -43.57 -16.12
CA VAL A 172 -47.29 -43.91 -14.69
C VAL A 172 -48.20 -42.98 -13.91
N GLY A 173 -49.11 -43.57 -13.15
CA GLY A 173 -49.99 -42.88 -12.23
C GLY A 173 -49.40 -42.84 -10.83
N ALA A 174 -48.68 -41.77 -10.49
CA ALA A 174 -48.27 -41.56 -9.10
C ALA A 174 -49.51 -41.39 -8.23
N SER A 175 -49.67 -42.25 -7.21
CA SER A 175 -50.90 -42.27 -6.45
C SER A 175 -51.15 -41.02 -5.63
N HIS A 176 -52.44 -40.77 -5.52
CA HIS A 176 -53.12 -39.80 -4.69
C HIS A 176 -52.64 -38.36 -4.80
N GLY A 177 -52.96 -37.52 -3.84
CA GLY A 177 -52.79 -36.08 -3.90
C GLY A 177 -53.97 -35.36 -3.25
N ARG A 178 -53.77 -34.09 -2.93
CA ARG A 178 -54.81 -33.28 -2.29
C ARG A 178 -56.00 -33.11 -3.24
N PHE A 179 -57.19 -33.53 -2.83
CA PHE A 179 -58.43 -33.48 -3.63
C PHE A 179 -59.57 -32.78 -2.88
N TRP A 180 -60.59 -32.34 -3.62
CA TRP A 180 -61.81 -31.74 -3.05
C TRP A 180 -62.91 -32.80 -2.90
N ASN A 181 -63.41 -33.01 -1.69
CA ASN A 181 -64.44 -34.02 -1.41
C ASN A 181 -65.89 -33.48 -1.42
N GLY A 182 -66.10 -32.19 -1.73
CA GLY A 182 -67.40 -31.53 -1.68
C GLY A 182 -67.56 -30.56 -0.51
N SER A 183 -66.82 -30.74 0.59
CA SER A 183 -66.86 -29.87 1.78
C SER A 183 -65.50 -29.26 2.15
N GLY A 184 -64.40 -29.81 1.63
CA GLY A 184 -63.05 -29.34 1.91
C GLY A 184 -61.99 -30.01 1.04
N TRP A 185 -60.75 -29.54 1.17
CA TRP A 185 -59.58 -30.20 0.60
C TRP A 185 -59.05 -31.24 1.58
N TYR A 186 -58.79 -32.46 1.12
CA TYR A 186 -58.32 -33.58 1.94
C TYR A 186 -57.19 -34.36 1.26
N TRP A 187 -56.35 -35.03 2.05
CA TRP A 187 -55.42 -36.04 1.57
C TRP A 187 -56.23 -37.32 1.40
N GLN A 188 -55.98 -38.07 0.34
CA GLN A 188 -56.74 -39.30 0.08
C GLN A 188 -56.29 -40.42 1.02
N ARG A 189 -55.08 -40.32 1.56
CA ARG A 189 -54.59 -41.19 2.62
C ARG A 189 -54.19 -40.42 3.84
N SER A 190 -54.18 -41.14 4.94
CA SER A 190 -53.72 -40.70 6.23
C SER A 190 -52.22 -40.92 6.41
N ASP A 191 -51.65 -40.33 7.45
CA ASP A 191 -50.26 -40.49 7.85
C ASP A 191 -50.19 -41.23 9.20
N PRO A 192 -50.41 -42.56 9.21
CA PRO A 192 -50.52 -43.34 10.45
C PRO A 192 -49.24 -43.33 11.29
N CYS A 193 -48.08 -43.05 10.68
CA CYS A 193 -46.78 -43.04 11.35
C CYS A 193 -46.30 -41.65 11.75
N GLY A 194 -47.02 -40.58 11.39
CA GLY A 194 -46.61 -39.20 11.68
C GLY A 194 -45.31 -38.77 10.98
N LEU A 195 -44.97 -39.39 9.84
CA LEU A 195 -43.73 -39.11 9.09
C LEU A 195 -43.95 -38.06 7.97
N GLY A 196 -45.18 -37.55 7.84
CA GLY A 196 -45.58 -36.51 6.92
C GLY A 196 -45.27 -36.86 5.48
N GLU A 197 -44.85 -35.85 4.71
CA GLU A 197 -44.58 -35.96 3.27
C GLU A 197 -43.41 -36.88 2.90
N ALA A 198 -42.70 -37.42 3.90
CA ALA A 198 -41.66 -38.42 3.68
C ALA A 198 -42.25 -39.81 3.42
N VAL A 199 -43.47 -40.11 3.88
CA VAL A 199 -44.05 -41.46 3.76
C VAL A 199 -45.51 -41.44 3.34
N LEU A 200 -46.23 -40.33 3.58
CA LEU A 200 -47.59 -40.10 3.11
C LEU A 200 -47.70 -40.41 1.62
N GLU A 201 -48.53 -41.40 1.28
CA GLU A 201 -48.67 -41.93 -0.08
C GLU A 201 -48.90 -40.82 -1.12
N ASP A 202 -49.79 -39.87 -0.84
CA ASP A 202 -50.13 -38.73 -1.68
C ASP A 202 -48.93 -37.89 -2.17
N THR A 203 -47.80 -37.95 -1.47
CA THR A 203 -46.59 -37.17 -1.76
C THR A 203 -45.37 -38.04 -2.01
N ASN A 204 -45.29 -39.20 -1.33
CA ASN A 204 -44.19 -40.15 -1.48
C ASN A 204 -44.23 -40.86 -2.85
N SER A 205 -45.42 -41.16 -3.38
CA SER A 205 -45.57 -41.76 -4.71
C SER A 205 -45.01 -40.86 -5.81
N VAL A 206 -45.12 -39.53 -5.69
CA VAL A 206 -44.47 -38.60 -6.62
C VAL A 206 -42.95 -38.72 -6.56
N LYS A 207 -42.37 -38.77 -5.36
CA LYS A 207 -40.91 -38.92 -5.16
C LYS A 207 -40.39 -40.25 -5.69
N LEU A 208 -41.15 -41.33 -5.53
CA LEU A 208 -40.87 -42.64 -6.12
C LEU A 208 -40.90 -42.55 -7.65
N VAL A 209 -41.99 -42.06 -8.22
CA VAL A 209 -42.16 -41.97 -9.67
C VAL A 209 -41.13 -41.04 -10.34
N GLN A 210 -40.57 -40.05 -9.64
CA GLN A 210 -39.42 -39.27 -10.14
C GLN A 210 -38.22 -40.17 -10.49
N PHE A 211 -37.89 -41.17 -9.67
CA PHE A 211 -36.82 -42.11 -9.97
C PHE A 211 -37.16 -43.00 -11.16
N LEU A 212 -38.38 -43.56 -11.19
CA LEU A 212 -38.85 -44.40 -12.29
C LEU A 212 -38.83 -43.65 -13.63
N LYS A 213 -39.31 -42.39 -13.63
CA LYS A 213 -39.22 -41.49 -14.78
C LYS A 213 -37.79 -41.38 -15.29
N GLN A 214 -36.82 -41.17 -14.41
CA GLN A 214 -35.42 -41.05 -14.82
C GLN A 214 -34.92 -42.33 -15.51
N TYR A 215 -35.24 -43.52 -15.01
CA TYR A 215 -34.81 -44.76 -15.65
C TYR A 215 -35.48 -44.98 -17.01
N LEU A 216 -36.80 -44.80 -17.07
CA LEU A 216 -37.59 -44.94 -18.30
C LEU A 216 -37.10 -43.98 -19.39
N VAL A 217 -36.95 -42.69 -19.08
CA VAL A 217 -36.54 -41.66 -20.06
C VAL A 217 -35.10 -41.87 -20.50
N GLN A 218 -34.18 -42.19 -19.57
CA GLN A 218 -32.80 -42.47 -19.95
C GLN A 218 -32.72 -43.66 -20.91
N ASP A 219 -33.61 -44.63 -20.77
CA ASP A 219 -33.66 -45.86 -21.59
C ASP A 219 -34.47 -45.68 -22.89
N GLY A 220 -34.85 -44.43 -23.17
CA GLY A 220 -35.52 -44.00 -24.40
C GLY A 220 -37.03 -44.16 -24.40
N ALA A 221 -37.67 -44.50 -23.28
CA ALA A 221 -39.13 -44.56 -23.20
C ALA A 221 -39.75 -43.16 -23.28
N VAL A 222 -40.91 -43.06 -23.92
CA VAL A 222 -41.77 -41.88 -23.86
C VAL A 222 -42.59 -41.96 -22.58
N PHE A 223 -42.21 -41.17 -21.58
CA PHE A 223 -42.85 -41.15 -20.27
C PHE A 223 -43.98 -40.11 -20.19
N THR A 224 -45.14 -40.51 -19.69
CA THR A 224 -46.24 -39.60 -19.31
C THR A 224 -46.67 -39.84 -17.87
N SER A 225 -47.06 -38.77 -17.18
CA SER A 225 -47.56 -38.81 -15.80
C SER A 225 -48.94 -38.18 -15.69
N VAL A 226 -49.78 -38.76 -14.83
CA VAL A 226 -51.12 -38.22 -14.49
C VAL A 226 -51.05 -37.10 -13.45
N ARG A 227 -49.87 -36.82 -12.90
CA ARG A 227 -49.58 -35.77 -11.91
C ARG A 227 -48.34 -34.96 -12.27
N GLU A 228 -48.23 -33.76 -11.72
CA GLU A 228 -46.97 -33.00 -11.71
C GLU A 228 -45.94 -33.72 -10.83
N LEU A 229 -44.75 -33.97 -11.36
CA LEU A 229 -43.69 -34.66 -10.66
C LEU A 229 -42.59 -33.71 -10.16
N SER A 230 -42.51 -32.51 -10.72
CA SER A 230 -41.50 -31.53 -10.36
C SER A 230 -41.85 -30.84 -9.04
N GLU A 231 -41.02 -31.02 -8.02
CA GLU A 231 -41.21 -30.37 -6.72
C GLU A 231 -41.05 -28.84 -6.79
N SER A 232 -40.46 -28.32 -7.87
CA SER A 232 -40.30 -26.89 -8.15
C SER A 232 -41.42 -26.29 -9.01
N ALA A 233 -42.43 -27.08 -9.41
CA ALA A 233 -43.58 -26.55 -10.13
C ALA A 233 -44.32 -25.52 -9.26
N GLY A 234 -44.98 -24.56 -9.91
CA GLY A 234 -45.71 -23.47 -9.24
C GLY A 234 -46.82 -23.96 -8.31
N THR A 235 -47.59 -23.02 -7.75
CA THR A 235 -48.64 -23.34 -6.77
C THR A 235 -50.03 -23.40 -7.42
N HIS A 236 -50.87 -24.26 -6.86
CA HIS A 236 -52.29 -24.31 -7.17
C HIS A 236 -53.02 -23.15 -6.49
N ALA A 237 -53.68 -22.31 -7.29
CA ALA A 237 -54.23 -21.03 -6.84
C ALA A 237 -55.25 -21.13 -5.70
N VAL A 238 -56.03 -22.22 -5.63
CA VAL A 238 -57.10 -22.36 -4.61
C VAL A 238 -56.56 -22.87 -3.27
N THR A 239 -55.59 -23.78 -3.29
CA THR A 239 -55.05 -24.38 -2.04
C THR A 239 -53.78 -23.71 -1.55
N GLY A 240 -53.06 -22.97 -2.40
CA GLY A 240 -51.72 -22.44 -2.12
C GLY A 240 -50.62 -23.51 -2.11
N LEU A 241 -50.95 -24.79 -2.31
CA LEU A 241 -49.98 -25.88 -2.31
C LEU A 241 -49.28 -26.00 -3.68
N PRO A 242 -48.01 -26.44 -3.74
CA PRO A 242 -47.34 -26.78 -4.99
C PRO A 242 -48.12 -27.81 -5.83
N TRP A 243 -48.06 -27.68 -7.16
CA TRP A 243 -48.79 -28.56 -8.08
C TRP A 243 -48.48 -30.05 -7.91
N TRP A 244 -47.24 -30.39 -7.55
CA TRP A 244 -46.85 -31.78 -7.27
C TRP A 244 -47.54 -32.39 -6.05
N LYS A 245 -48.26 -31.61 -5.24
CA LYS A 245 -49.09 -32.07 -4.12
C LYS A 245 -50.56 -32.26 -4.47
N MET A 246 -51.00 -31.74 -5.61
CA MET A 246 -52.40 -31.79 -6.04
C MET A 246 -52.74 -33.09 -6.74
N CYS A 247 -53.96 -33.58 -6.57
CA CYS A 247 -54.44 -34.81 -7.19
C CYS A 247 -54.44 -34.75 -8.73
N SER A 248 -54.64 -35.90 -9.36
CA SER A 248 -54.57 -36.06 -10.82
C SER A 248 -55.65 -35.26 -11.53
N GLN A 249 -56.87 -35.26 -11.01
CA GLN A 249 -57.98 -34.50 -11.61
C GLN A 249 -57.65 -33.00 -11.70
N SER A 250 -57.21 -32.37 -10.60
CA SER A 250 -56.83 -30.95 -10.56
C SER A 250 -55.65 -30.65 -11.49
N TYR A 251 -54.61 -31.50 -11.49
CA TYR A 251 -53.46 -31.30 -12.35
C TYR A 251 -53.80 -31.42 -13.84
N LEU A 252 -54.52 -32.46 -14.25
CA LEU A 252 -54.89 -32.69 -15.65
C LEU A 252 -55.82 -31.60 -16.19
N ARG A 253 -56.74 -31.10 -15.36
CA ARG A 253 -57.55 -29.93 -15.67
C ARG A 253 -56.67 -28.72 -15.96
N ASN A 254 -55.70 -28.43 -15.08
CA ASN A 254 -54.78 -27.32 -15.25
C ASN A 254 -53.86 -27.50 -16.47
N ALA A 255 -53.50 -28.74 -16.80
CA ALA A 255 -52.72 -29.09 -17.98
C ALA A 255 -53.53 -28.99 -19.30
N GLY A 256 -54.80 -28.58 -19.25
CA GLY A 256 -55.64 -28.37 -20.44
C GLY A 256 -56.15 -29.66 -21.08
N VAL A 257 -56.14 -30.78 -20.35
CA VAL A 257 -56.69 -32.04 -20.84
C VAL A 257 -58.21 -31.90 -21.04
N PRO A 258 -58.82 -32.54 -22.05
CA PRO A 258 -60.26 -32.46 -22.28
C PRO A 258 -61.08 -32.88 -21.04
N CYS A 259 -62.19 -32.17 -20.79
CA CYS A 259 -63.07 -32.41 -19.66
C CYS A 259 -63.62 -33.85 -19.61
N SER A 260 -63.82 -34.49 -20.77
CA SER A 260 -64.22 -35.90 -20.90
C SER A 260 -63.21 -36.88 -20.29
N VAL A 261 -61.96 -36.45 -20.06
CA VAL A 261 -60.93 -37.27 -19.42
C VAL A 261 -60.89 -37.03 -17.91
N TRP A 262 -60.89 -35.76 -17.47
CA TRP A 262 -60.66 -35.43 -16.06
C TRP A 262 -61.91 -35.23 -15.19
N ALA A 263 -63.09 -34.94 -15.76
CA ALA A 263 -64.36 -34.81 -15.01
C ALA A 263 -65.35 -35.93 -15.37
N ASN A 264 -64.84 -37.13 -15.51
CA ASN A 264 -65.56 -38.21 -16.17
C ASN A 264 -66.78 -38.73 -15.40
N SER A 265 -66.72 -38.76 -14.06
CA SER A 265 -67.81 -39.25 -13.23
C SER A 265 -68.92 -38.20 -13.08
N THR A 266 -68.55 -36.92 -13.01
CA THR A 266 -69.51 -35.83 -12.74
C THR A 266 -69.99 -35.12 -14.00
N GLY A 267 -69.24 -35.21 -15.11
CA GLY A 267 -69.43 -34.40 -16.31
C GLY A 267 -69.19 -32.90 -16.09
N ASN A 268 -68.76 -32.48 -14.91
CA ASN A 268 -68.71 -31.08 -14.52
C ASN A 268 -67.33 -30.45 -14.80
N CYS A 269 -67.25 -29.69 -15.89
CA CYS A 269 -66.04 -28.97 -16.31
C CYS A 269 -65.75 -27.67 -15.54
N GLY A 270 -66.52 -27.39 -14.48
CA GLY A 270 -66.39 -26.19 -13.64
C GLY A 270 -65.16 -26.19 -12.73
N ALA A 271 -65.18 -25.33 -11.71
CA ALA A 271 -64.09 -25.21 -10.73
C ALA A 271 -63.87 -26.52 -9.95
N ASP A 272 -62.66 -26.68 -9.39
CA ASP A 272 -62.29 -27.86 -8.58
C ASP A 272 -63.26 -28.08 -7.40
N THR A 273 -63.81 -26.99 -6.85
CA THR A 273 -64.73 -27.02 -5.71
C THR A 273 -66.20 -27.26 -6.06
N ALA A 274 -66.55 -27.45 -7.34
CA ALA A 274 -67.94 -27.43 -7.79
C ALA A 274 -68.79 -28.65 -7.36
N THR A 275 -68.17 -29.81 -7.14
CA THR A 275 -68.79 -31.07 -6.67
C THR A 275 -67.72 -31.96 -6.04
N ALA A 276 -68.08 -33.03 -5.33
CA ALA A 276 -67.10 -34.01 -4.87
C ALA A 276 -66.30 -34.60 -6.06
N ARG A 277 -64.97 -34.49 -6.01
CA ARG A 277 -64.05 -34.88 -7.12
C ARG A 277 -63.34 -36.20 -6.90
N GLY A 278 -63.66 -36.96 -5.84
CA GLY A 278 -63.00 -38.23 -5.53
C GLY A 278 -63.11 -39.27 -6.67
N ASN A 279 -64.32 -39.45 -7.21
CA ASN A 279 -64.57 -40.38 -8.32
C ASN A 279 -63.89 -39.90 -9.63
N ASP A 280 -63.88 -38.58 -9.88
CA ASP A 280 -63.21 -37.99 -11.04
C ASP A 280 -61.68 -38.22 -10.97
N ASP A 281 -61.08 -38.10 -9.78
CA ASP A 281 -59.64 -38.33 -9.59
C ASP A 281 -59.21 -39.77 -9.84
N ILE A 282 -60.02 -40.76 -9.47
CA ILE A 282 -59.74 -42.18 -9.75
C ILE A 282 -59.90 -42.46 -11.24
N ARG A 283 -60.99 -42.01 -11.87
CA ARG A 283 -61.30 -42.33 -13.27
C ARG A 283 -60.40 -41.60 -14.27
N CYS A 284 -59.91 -40.41 -13.93
CA CYS A 284 -59.11 -39.61 -14.87
C CYS A 284 -57.74 -40.20 -15.17
N ARG A 285 -57.15 -40.97 -14.24
CA ARG A 285 -55.80 -41.52 -14.40
C ARG A 285 -55.71 -42.57 -15.52
N PRO A 286 -56.54 -43.64 -15.55
CA PRO A 286 -56.55 -44.58 -16.66
C PRO A 286 -57.03 -43.95 -17.96
N LEU A 287 -57.99 -43.03 -17.91
CA LEU A 287 -58.45 -42.32 -19.10
C LEU A 287 -57.37 -41.41 -19.68
N TYR A 288 -56.55 -40.78 -18.84
CA TYR A 288 -55.43 -39.99 -19.35
C TYR A 288 -54.39 -40.86 -20.03
N ALA A 289 -54.09 -42.04 -19.45
CA ALA A 289 -53.23 -43.02 -20.11
C ALA A 289 -53.79 -43.36 -21.50
N ASP A 290 -55.10 -43.61 -21.60
CA ASP A 290 -55.81 -43.81 -22.85
C ASP A 290 -55.68 -42.65 -23.84
N TYR A 291 -55.93 -41.43 -23.38
CA TYR A 291 -55.87 -40.21 -24.17
C TYR A 291 -54.47 -39.96 -24.76
N VAL A 292 -53.40 -40.23 -24.01
CA VAL A 292 -52.02 -40.06 -24.51
C VAL A 292 -51.51 -41.24 -25.31
N GLY A 293 -52.29 -42.32 -25.41
CA GLY A 293 -51.93 -43.50 -26.21
C GLY A 293 -50.67 -44.21 -25.74
N SER A 294 -50.48 -44.35 -24.42
CA SER A 294 -49.45 -45.25 -23.85
C SER A 294 -49.62 -46.73 -24.27
N GLU A 295 -48.55 -47.53 -24.16
CA GLU A 295 -48.60 -48.98 -24.39
C GLU A 295 -49.03 -49.74 -23.13
N ILE A 296 -48.66 -49.22 -21.95
CA ILE A 296 -49.02 -49.74 -20.63
C ILE A 296 -49.38 -48.59 -19.67
N TYR A 297 -50.11 -48.92 -18.60
CA TYR A 297 -50.37 -48.02 -17.47
C TYR A 297 -49.96 -48.68 -16.14
N ILE A 298 -49.29 -47.93 -15.27
CA ILE A 298 -48.90 -48.41 -13.94
C ILE A 298 -49.41 -47.40 -12.92
N ALA A 299 -50.42 -47.79 -12.14
CA ALA A 299 -50.79 -47.09 -10.92
C ALA A 299 -49.77 -47.42 -9.83
N HIS A 300 -49.01 -46.43 -9.37
CA HIS A 300 -47.92 -46.60 -8.41
C HIS A 300 -48.38 -46.14 -7.04
N HIS A 301 -48.47 -47.07 -6.09
CA HIS A 301 -49.04 -46.90 -4.76
C HIS A 301 -48.12 -47.40 -3.63
N THR A 302 -48.46 -47.00 -2.40
CA THR A 302 -47.95 -47.59 -1.14
C THR A 302 -49.13 -47.75 -0.19
N ASN A 303 -49.18 -48.80 0.63
CA ASN A 303 -50.42 -49.19 1.30
C ASN A 303 -50.46 -48.75 2.77
N ALA A 304 -51.64 -48.38 3.27
CA ALA A 304 -51.91 -48.06 4.69
C ALA A 304 -52.78 -49.11 5.41
N GLY A 305 -53.19 -50.18 4.72
CA GLY A 305 -54.23 -51.11 5.17
C GLY A 305 -53.71 -52.38 5.85
N GLY A 306 -52.51 -52.36 6.41
CA GLY A 306 -51.80 -53.51 6.98
C GLY A 306 -51.98 -53.72 8.49
N GLY A 307 -52.72 -52.83 9.15
CA GLY A 307 -52.86 -52.85 10.62
C GLY A 307 -51.54 -52.59 11.34
N GLY A 308 -50.60 -51.91 10.70
CA GLY A 308 -49.26 -51.60 11.24
C GLY A 308 -48.27 -52.77 11.30
N THR A 309 -48.67 -53.98 10.87
CA THR A 309 -47.84 -55.20 10.95
C THR A 309 -47.53 -55.82 9.60
N ALA A 310 -48.41 -55.65 8.60
CA ALA A 310 -48.14 -56.12 7.25
C ALA A 310 -46.91 -55.43 6.66
N ASN A 311 -46.20 -56.13 5.78
CA ASN A 311 -45.01 -55.62 5.12
C ASN A 311 -44.87 -56.22 3.71
N GLY A 312 -44.00 -55.64 2.91
CA GLY A 312 -43.62 -56.17 1.60
C GLY A 312 -44.48 -55.68 0.44
N THR A 313 -44.23 -56.23 -0.75
CA THR A 313 -44.83 -55.75 -2.01
C THR A 313 -45.95 -56.66 -2.48
N GLU A 314 -47.06 -56.07 -2.92
CA GLU A 314 -48.13 -56.73 -3.68
C GLU A 314 -48.44 -55.94 -4.97
N THR A 315 -48.71 -56.66 -6.05
CA THR A 315 -49.07 -56.05 -7.34
C THR A 315 -50.44 -56.58 -7.77
N PHE A 316 -51.29 -55.71 -8.28
CA PHE A 316 -52.64 -56.02 -8.72
C PHE A 316 -52.77 -55.93 -10.22
N TYR A 317 -53.53 -56.86 -10.77
CA TYR A 317 -54.21 -56.73 -12.05
C TYR A 317 -55.72 -56.83 -11.81
N ASP A 318 -56.53 -56.59 -12.84
CA ASP A 318 -57.98 -56.79 -12.77
C ASP A 318 -58.40 -57.87 -13.79
N ALA A 319 -59.11 -58.90 -13.35
CA ALA A 319 -59.68 -59.90 -14.25
C ALA A 319 -61.03 -59.46 -14.86
N ASN A 320 -61.66 -58.43 -14.28
CA ASN A 320 -62.94 -57.86 -14.68
C ASN A 320 -62.75 -56.49 -15.36
N MET A 321 -61.64 -56.29 -16.08
CA MET A 321 -61.42 -55.07 -16.86
C MET A 321 -62.58 -54.82 -17.81
N GLU A 322 -62.96 -53.54 -17.96
CA GLU A 322 -63.98 -53.10 -18.92
C GLU A 322 -63.57 -53.43 -20.38
N LYS A 323 -62.27 -53.66 -20.61
CA LYS A 323 -61.68 -54.11 -21.86
C LYS A 323 -60.97 -55.47 -21.67
N PRO A 324 -61.72 -56.60 -21.74
CA PRO A 324 -61.20 -57.93 -21.39
C PRO A 324 -59.98 -58.39 -22.19
N ALA A 325 -59.78 -57.85 -23.40
CA ALA A 325 -58.64 -58.18 -24.27
C ALA A 325 -57.26 -57.88 -23.64
N HIS A 326 -57.19 -57.01 -22.62
CA HIS A 326 -55.93 -56.65 -21.96
C HIS A 326 -55.65 -57.44 -20.68
N VAL A 327 -56.61 -58.22 -20.15
CA VAL A 327 -56.49 -58.92 -18.86
C VAL A 327 -55.23 -59.80 -18.78
N THR A 328 -55.01 -60.66 -19.78
CA THR A 328 -53.83 -61.53 -19.80
C THR A 328 -52.53 -60.74 -19.83
N ASN A 329 -52.49 -59.65 -20.59
CA ASN A 329 -51.31 -58.79 -20.68
C ASN A 329 -51.07 -57.99 -19.40
N SER A 330 -52.13 -57.56 -18.71
CA SER A 330 -52.06 -56.93 -17.38
C SER A 330 -51.49 -57.90 -16.35
N ASN A 331 -51.95 -59.15 -16.32
CA ASN A 331 -51.42 -60.17 -15.41
C ASN A 331 -49.94 -60.48 -15.70
N ASN A 332 -49.55 -60.56 -16.98
CA ASN A 332 -48.15 -60.76 -17.37
C ASN A 332 -47.27 -59.59 -16.92
N LEU A 333 -47.73 -58.35 -17.12
CA LEU A 333 -47.05 -57.15 -16.65
C LEU A 333 -46.90 -57.15 -15.11
N ALA A 334 -47.98 -57.50 -14.40
CA ALA A 334 -47.98 -57.56 -12.94
C ALA A 334 -46.95 -58.58 -12.42
N ASN A 335 -46.89 -59.76 -13.02
CA ASN A 335 -45.90 -60.79 -12.66
C ASN A 335 -44.47 -60.34 -12.95
N ALA A 336 -44.23 -59.70 -14.11
CA ALA A 336 -42.90 -59.20 -14.46
C ALA A 336 -42.40 -58.14 -13.46
N VAL A 337 -43.27 -57.19 -13.09
CA VAL A 337 -42.95 -56.14 -12.12
C VAL A 337 -42.80 -56.71 -10.70
N GLN A 338 -43.76 -57.49 -10.20
CA GLN A 338 -43.72 -58.11 -8.86
C GLN A 338 -42.43 -58.91 -8.65
N ASN A 339 -42.11 -59.80 -9.60
CA ASN A 339 -40.94 -60.66 -9.49
C ASN A 339 -39.64 -59.85 -9.53
N SER A 340 -39.56 -58.83 -10.39
CA SER A 340 -38.39 -57.95 -10.48
C SER A 340 -38.15 -57.16 -9.20
N VAL A 341 -39.20 -56.58 -8.60
CA VAL A 341 -39.13 -55.83 -7.33
C VAL A 341 -38.65 -56.74 -6.20
N ILE A 342 -39.31 -57.88 -6.00
CA ILE A 342 -38.97 -58.82 -4.93
C ILE A 342 -37.53 -59.34 -5.07
N ALA A 343 -37.13 -59.76 -6.28
CA ALA A 343 -35.78 -60.24 -6.53
C ALA A 343 -34.73 -59.14 -6.26
N THR A 344 -34.98 -57.91 -6.72
CA THR A 344 -34.02 -56.81 -6.58
C THR A 344 -33.83 -56.40 -5.13
N ILE A 345 -34.91 -56.29 -4.34
CA ILE A 345 -34.86 -55.93 -2.92
C ILE A 345 -34.09 -57.01 -2.15
N ARG A 346 -34.50 -58.28 -2.27
CA ARG A 346 -33.90 -59.39 -1.51
C ARG A 346 -32.43 -59.63 -1.87
N ASN A 347 -32.05 -59.45 -3.14
CA ASN A 347 -30.65 -59.58 -3.57
C ASN A 347 -29.77 -58.41 -3.09
N THR A 348 -30.35 -57.25 -2.78
CA THR A 348 -29.59 -56.06 -2.35
C THR A 348 -29.44 -56.01 -0.83
N PHE A 349 -30.42 -56.55 -0.10
CA PHE A 349 -30.43 -56.62 1.35
C PHE A 349 -30.47 -58.10 1.79
N PRO A 350 -29.32 -58.80 1.78
CA PRO A 350 -29.27 -60.25 2.02
C PRO A 350 -29.65 -60.68 3.46
N GLY A 351 -29.84 -59.73 4.39
CA GLY A 351 -30.43 -59.97 5.73
C GLY A 351 -31.94 -59.76 5.80
N GLU A 352 -32.60 -59.34 4.71
CA GLU A 352 -34.02 -58.97 4.64
C GLU A 352 -34.88 -60.08 4.01
N SER A 353 -34.80 -61.31 4.55
CA SER A 353 -35.83 -62.34 4.28
C SER A 353 -37.24 -61.87 4.67
N GLY A 354 -37.31 -60.82 5.49
CA GLY A 354 -38.53 -60.19 5.97
C GLY A 354 -39.26 -59.25 5.01
N TRP A 355 -38.74 -58.90 3.81
CA TRP A 355 -39.57 -58.16 2.83
C TRP A 355 -40.50 -59.16 2.13
N ALA A 356 -41.75 -59.21 2.57
CA ALA A 356 -42.68 -60.23 2.11
C ALA A 356 -42.96 -60.12 0.60
N ASN A 357 -43.00 -61.28 -0.06
CA ASN A 357 -43.55 -61.38 -1.41
C ASN A 357 -45.02 -61.74 -1.24
N ARG A 358 -45.90 -60.76 -1.44
CA ARG A 358 -47.35 -60.95 -1.29
C ARG A 358 -48.04 -61.35 -2.60
N GLY A 359 -47.25 -61.54 -3.66
CA GLY A 359 -47.67 -62.06 -4.96
C GLY A 359 -48.43 -61.06 -5.82
N VAL A 360 -48.89 -61.55 -6.97
CA VAL A 360 -49.81 -60.84 -7.85
C VAL A 360 -51.24 -61.20 -7.45
N LYS A 361 -52.11 -60.19 -7.37
CA LYS A 361 -53.49 -60.32 -6.88
C LYS A 361 -54.49 -59.83 -7.92
N ASN A 362 -55.62 -60.52 -8.00
CA ASN A 362 -56.76 -60.03 -8.77
C ASN A 362 -57.60 -59.07 -7.93
N SER A 363 -57.76 -57.83 -8.41
CA SER A 363 -58.65 -56.83 -7.82
C SER A 363 -60.14 -57.08 -8.10
N ALA A 364 -60.46 -57.95 -9.06
CA ALA A 364 -61.80 -58.42 -9.40
C ALA A 364 -62.85 -57.30 -9.58
N GLY A 365 -62.46 -56.17 -10.16
CA GLY A 365 -63.30 -54.99 -10.38
C GLY A 365 -63.18 -53.91 -9.30
N GLY A 366 -62.50 -54.19 -8.19
CA GLY A 366 -62.42 -53.31 -7.02
C GLY A 366 -61.64 -52.02 -7.23
N PHE A 367 -60.76 -51.95 -8.25
CA PHE A 367 -59.89 -50.79 -8.48
C PHE A 367 -60.11 -50.16 -9.85
N GLY A 368 -60.82 -49.03 -9.88
CA GLY A 368 -61.12 -48.29 -11.13
C GLY A 368 -59.87 -47.92 -11.95
N GLU A 369 -58.74 -47.64 -11.30
CA GLU A 369 -57.49 -47.27 -11.97
C GLU A 369 -56.95 -48.36 -12.92
N ILE A 370 -57.25 -49.63 -12.66
CA ILE A 370 -56.77 -50.76 -13.46
C ILE A 370 -57.89 -51.56 -14.13
N ARG A 371 -59.14 -51.31 -13.74
CA ARG A 371 -60.34 -51.87 -14.38
C ARG A 371 -60.73 -51.15 -15.67
N ILE A 372 -60.68 -49.82 -15.67
CA ILE A 372 -61.13 -48.93 -16.76
C ILE A 372 -60.23 -48.93 -18.02
N PRO A 373 -58.88 -48.90 -17.91
CA PRO A 373 -58.03 -48.50 -19.02
C PRO A 373 -58.12 -49.47 -20.21
N ASN A 374 -58.09 -48.92 -21.42
CA ASN A 374 -58.04 -49.70 -22.66
C ASN A 374 -56.61 -50.09 -23.06
N ARG A 375 -55.85 -50.59 -22.09
CA ARG A 375 -54.46 -51.08 -22.25
C ARG A 375 -54.08 -51.98 -21.06
N PRO A 376 -52.98 -52.75 -21.15
CA PRO A 376 -52.44 -53.48 -20.02
C PRO A 376 -52.13 -52.53 -18.87
N ALA A 377 -52.70 -52.81 -17.71
CA ALA A 377 -52.66 -51.94 -16.56
C ALA A 377 -52.46 -52.72 -15.27
N ILE A 378 -51.63 -52.18 -14.38
CA ILE A 378 -51.35 -52.76 -13.07
C ILE A 378 -51.35 -51.69 -11.99
N LEU A 379 -51.62 -52.10 -10.75
CA LEU A 379 -51.47 -51.27 -9.56
C LEU A 379 -50.44 -51.94 -8.66
N ILE A 380 -49.37 -51.25 -8.30
CA ILE A 380 -48.37 -51.79 -7.38
C ILE A 380 -48.51 -51.10 -6.03
N GLU A 381 -48.69 -51.88 -4.98
CA GLU A 381 -48.50 -51.44 -3.60
C GLU A 381 -47.07 -51.79 -3.20
N LEU A 382 -46.16 -50.81 -3.31
CA LEU A 382 -44.73 -51.07 -3.20
C LEU A 382 -44.37 -51.60 -1.81
N GLY A 383 -44.95 -51.04 -0.75
CA GLY A 383 -44.74 -51.41 0.65
C GLY A 383 -45.85 -50.85 1.55
N PHE A 384 -45.89 -51.27 2.82
CA PHE A 384 -46.93 -50.89 3.78
C PHE A 384 -46.47 -49.71 4.64
N HIS A 385 -46.87 -48.50 4.26
CA HIS A 385 -46.44 -47.29 4.93
C HIS A 385 -47.05 -47.10 6.34
N ASP A 386 -48.06 -47.88 6.72
CA ASP A 386 -48.57 -47.98 8.09
C ASP A 386 -47.69 -48.87 9.00
N ASN A 387 -46.77 -49.65 8.43
CA ASN A 387 -45.75 -50.36 9.19
C ASN A 387 -44.59 -49.42 9.55
N CYS A 388 -44.82 -48.62 10.59
CA CYS A 388 -43.95 -47.52 11.01
C CYS A 388 -42.53 -47.95 11.40
N SER A 389 -42.38 -49.19 11.89
CA SER A 389 -41.10 -49.70 12.36
C SER A 389 -40.22 -50.27 11.24
N ARG A 390 -40.77 -50.46 10.03
CA ARG A 390 -40.07 -51.16 8.95
C ARG A 390 -40.27 -50.53 7.58
N ASP A 391 -41.38 -50.83 6.91
CA ASP A 391 -41.59 -50.43 5.50
C ASP A 391 -41.63 -48.90 5.37
N ALA A 392 -42.25 -48.21 6.33
CA ALA A 392 -42.23 -46.75 6.39
C ALA A 392 -40.78 -46.21 6.45
N SER A 393 -39.91 -46.82 7.26
CA SER A 393 -38.50 -46.40 7.35
C SER A 393 -37.74 -46.60 6.03
N TYR A 394 -37.99 -47.71 5.34
CA TYR A 394 -37.44 -47.97 4.01
C TYR A 394 -37.96 -46.98 2.98
N LEU A 395 -39.25 -46.66 3.03
CA LEU A 395 -39.90 -45.69 2.15
C LEU A 395 -39.46 -44.25 2.40
N THR A 396 -38.73 -43.92 3.47
CA THR A 396 -38.05 -42.61 3.62
C THR A 396 -36.69 -42.54 2.93
N ASN A 397 -36.11 -43.68 2.59
CA ASN A 397 -34.71 -43.78 2.20
C ASN A 397 -34.55 -43.73 0.67
N ASP A 398 -33.93 -42.66 0.16
CA ASP A 398 -33.76 -42.46 -1.29
C ASP A 398 -32.94 -43.55 -2.01
N PHE A 399 -32.09 -44.30 -1.31
CA PHE A 399 -31.43 -45.48 -1.90
C PHE A 399 -32.43 -46.62 -2.09
N PHE A 400 -33.24 -46.91 -1.08
CA PHE A 400 -34.28 -47.94 -1.18
C PHE A 400 -35.35 -47.57 -2.21
N ARG A 401 -35.83 -46.32 -2.19
CA ARG A 401 -36.75 -45.78 -3.20
C ARG A 401 -36.19 -45.98 -4.60
N SER A 402 -35.02 -45.40 -4.89
CA SER A 402 -34.43 -45.50 -6.23
C SER A 402 -34.12 -46.93 -6.67
N LEU A 403 -33.84 -47.85 -5.75
CA LEU A 403 -33.67 -49.28 -6.01
C LEU A 403 -34.99 -49.96 -6.42
N CYS A 404 -36.07 -49.70 -5.69
CA CYS A 404 -37.39 -50.24 -6.00
C CYS A 404 -37.87 -49.78 -7.38
N GLU A 405 -37.67 -48.50 -7.68
CA GLU A 405 -38.06 -47.91 -8.96
C GLU A 405 -37.20 -48.43 -10.11
N TRP A 406 -35.91 -48.73 -9.86
CA TRP A 406 -35.08 -49.42 -10.85
C TRP A 406 -35.61 -50.85 -11.11
N ALA A 407 -36.11 -51.51 -10.06
CA ALA A 407 -36.69 -52.84 -10.18
C ALA A 407 -38.03 -52.84 -10.95
N ILE A 408 -38.88 -51.83 -10.75
CA ILE A 408 -40.10 -51.63 -11.55
C ILE A 408 -39.72 -51.41 -13.02
N TYR A 409 -38.76 -50.53 -13.31
CA TYR A 409 -38.20 -50.33 -14.66
C TYR A 409 -37.70 -51.65 -15.29
N SER A 410 -36.93 -52.45 -14.54
CA SER A 410 -36.46 -53.77 -14.98
C SER A 410 -37.62 -54.74 -15.28
N GLY A 411 -38.69 -54.71 -14.47
CA GLY A 411 -39.91 -55.48 -14.71
C GLY A 411 -40.63 -55.06 -15.99
N ILE A 412 -40.70 -53.76 -16.27
CA ILE A 412 -41.26 -53.21 -17.51
C ILE A 412 -40.44 -53.66 -18.72
N CYS A 413 -39.10 -53.60 -18.64
CA CYS A 413 -38.22 -54.13 -19.68
C CYS A 413 -38.56 -55.61 -19.96
N SER A 414 -38.58 -56.42 -18.91
CA SER A 414 -38.89 -57.86 -19.00
C SER A 414 -40.25 -58.12 -19.64
N TYR A 415 -41.28 -57.35 -19.29
CA TYR A 415 -42.61 -57.44 -19.91
C TYR A 415 -42.56 -57.22 -21.44
N PHE A 416 -41.82 -56.21 -21.90
CA PHE A 416 -41.63 -55.97 -23.34
C PHE A 416 -40.67 -56.97 -24.02
N GLY A 417 -40.07 -57.90 -23.27
CA GLY A 417 -39.09 -58.85 -23.75
C GLY A 417 -37.67 -58.26 -23.88
N ASN A 418 -37.43 -57.11 -23.24
CA ASN A 418 -36.17 -56.39 -23.28
C ASN A 418 -35.40 -56.55 -21.96
N THR A 419 -34.10 -56.29 -21.98
CA THR A 419 -33.29 -56.14 -20.78
C THR A 419 -32.95 -54.68 -20.56
N PRO A 420 -32.85 -54.21 -19.29
CA PRO A 420 -32.31 -52.88 -19.01
C PRO A 420 -30.99 -52.64 -19.74
N THR A 421 -30.81 -51.47 -20.34
CA THR A 421 -29.54 -51.08 -21.00
C THR A 421 -28.37 -50.91 -20.03
N TRP A 422 -28.65 -50.77 -18.73
CA TRP A 422 -27.65 -50.78 -17.66
C TRP A 422 -28.17 -51.44 -16.38
N GLY A 423 -27.24 -51.94 -15.57
CA GLY A 423 -27.54 -52.50 -14.25
C GLY A 423 -27.89 -51.45 -13.19
N LYS A 424 -28.40 -51.91 -12.04
CA LYS A 424 -28.80 -51.04 -10.91
C LYS A 424 -27.67 -50.18 -10.36
N TYR A 425 -26.42 -50.65 -10.44
CA TYR A 425 -25.25 -49.80 -10.25
C TYR A 425 -24.68 -49.50 -11.62
N SER A 426 -24.81 -48.26 -12.05
CA SER A 426 -24.33 -47.82 -13.35
C SER A 426 -23.91 -46.36 -13.30
N SER A 427 -22.84 -46.06 -14.03
CA SER A 427 -22.32 -44.71 -14.21
C SER A 427 -21.91 -44.49 -15.65
N GLU A 428 -21.94 -43.23 -16.06
CA GLU A 428 -21.42 -42.77 -17.34
C GLU A 428 -20.33 -41.72 -17.05
N PHE A 429 -19.21 -41.85 -17.75
CA PHE A 429 -18.16 -40.84 -17.68
C PHE A 429 -18.59 -39.56 -18.40
N VAL A 430 -18.38 -38.40 -17.78
CA VAL A 430 -18.74 -37.09 -18.35
C VAL A 430 -17.48 -36.31 -18.75
N SER A 431 -16.57 -36.09 -17.81
CA SER A 431 -15.36 -35.29 -18.03
C SER A 431 -14.31 -35.54 -16.96
N ASP A 432 -13.06 -35.17 -17.23
CA ASP A 432 -11.99 -35.12 -16.25
C ASP A 432 -11.05 -33.93 -16.51
N THR A 433 -10.31 -33.54 -15.48
CA THR A 433 -9.21 -32.56 -15.59
C THR A 433 -7.83 -33.21 -15.34
N ILE A 434 -7.74 -34.54 -15.48
CA ILE A 434 -6.49 -35.28 -15.30
C ILE A 434 -5.57 -34.95 -16.49
N PRO A 435 -4.41 -34.30 -16.26
CA PRO A 435 -3.53 -33.90 -17.34
C PRO A 435 -2.86 -35.10 -17.99
N THR A 436 -2.55 -34.99 -19.28
CA THR A 436 -1.80 -36.01 -20.06
C THR A 436 -0.30 -35.96 -19.80
N THR A 437 0.20 -34.89 -19.19
CA THR A 437 1.60 -34.68 -18.83
C THR A 437 1.73 -34.15 -17.41
N MET A 438 2.66 -34.67 -16.64
CA MET A 438 2.98 -34.22 -15.28
C MET A 438 4.48 -34.07 -15.07
N VAL A 439 4.89 -33.20 -14.16
CA VAL A 439 6.29 -33.04 -13.75
C VAL A 439 6.54 -33.93 -12.54
N ALA A 440 7.65 -34.68 -12.55
CA ALA A 440 7.99 -35.61 -11.48
C ALA A 440 7.94 -34.93 -10.08
N GLY A 441 7.29 -35.56 -9.11
CA GLY A 441 7.13 -35.05 -7.74
C GLY A 441 6.05 -33.97 -7.52
N GLN A 442 5.51 -33.36 -8.56
CA GLN A 442 4.49 -32.29 -8.43
C GLN A 442 3.09 -32.84 -8.13
N SER A 443 2.29 -32.05 -7.42
CA SER A 443 0.89 -32.38 -7.11
C SER A 443 -0.09 -31.56 -7.94
N TYR A 444 -1.14 -32.21 -8.43
CA TYR A 444 -2.16 -31.64 -9.31
C TYR A 444 -3.55 -31.85 -8.70
N ASN A 445 -4.30 -30.76 -8.55
CA ASN A 445 -5.72 -30.85 -8.22
C ASN A 445 -6.50 -31.21 -9.48
N VAL A 446 -7.06 -32.41 -9.49
CA VAL A 446 -7.81 -32.96 -10.62
C VAL A 446 -9.26 -33.20 -10.23
N SER A 447 -10.09 -33.36 -11.24
CA SER A 447 -11.47 -33.77 -11.06
C SER A 447 -11.86 -34.85 -12.05
N VAL A 448 -12.83 -35.67 -11.64
CA VAL A 448 -13.50 -36.66 -12.48
C VAL A 448 -15.00 -36.50 -12.27
N THR A 449 -15.73 -36.25 -13.34
CA THR A 449 -17.19 -36.10 -13.31
C THR A 449 -17.85 -37.35 -13.89
N MET A 450 -18.73 -37.95 -13.10
CA MET A 450 -19.54 -39.11 -13.48
C MET A 450 -21.02 -38.74 -13.43
N ARG A 451 -21.81 -39.22 -14.39
CA ARG A 451 -23.27 -39.16 -14.36
C ARG A 451 -23.83 -40.44 -13.76
N ASN A 452 -24.74 -40.31 -12.81
CA ASN A 452 -25.44 -41.44 -12.24
C ASN A 452 -26.49 -42.00 -13.21
N ARG A 453 -26.34 -43.27 -13.62
CA ARG A 453 -27.32 -43.97 -14.45
C ARG A 453 -28.16 -44.97 -13.66
N GLY A 454 -27.64 -45.45 -12.52
CA GLY A 454 -28.27 -46.42 -11.65
C GLY A 454 -28.98 -45.78 -10.46
N VAL A 455 -29.06 -46.52 -9.35
CA VAL A 455 -29.66 -46.07 -8.08
C VAL A 455 -28.91 -44.90 -7.46
N CYS A 456 -29.54 -44.21 -6.49
CA CYS A 456 -28.93 -43.10 -5.77
C CYS A 456 -27.55 -43.48 -5.21
N TRP A 457 -26.54 -42.65 -5.50
CA TRP A 457 -25.23 -42.82 -4.88
C TRP A 457 -25.15 -42.03 -3.59
N MET A 458 -24.70 -42.71 -2.53
CA MET A 458 -24.48 -42.13 -1.22
C MET A 458 -23.25 -42.78 -0.58
N ASN A 459 -22.44 -42.00 0.12
CA ASN A 459 -21.27 -42.55 0.82
C ASN A 459 -21.66 -43.55 1.93
N THR A 460 -22.82 -43.36 2.59
CA THR A 460 -23.39 -44.31 3.56
C THR A 460 -23.62 -45.71 2.97
N TYR A 461 -23.85 -45.81 1.67
CA TYR A 461 -24.01 -47.08 0.95
C TYR A 461 -22.74 -47.53 0.20
N GLY A 462 -21.60 -46.90 0.49
CA GLY A 462 -20.31 -47.29 -0.04
C GLY A 462 -20.04 -46.87 -1.48
N PHE A 463 -20.82 -45.95 -2.06
CA PHE A 463 -20.57 -45.46 -3.41
C PHE A 463 -19.40 -44.47 -3.44
N LYS A 464 -18.39 -44.80 -4.25
CA LYS A 464 -17.14 -44.05 -4.37
C LYS A 464 -16.62 -44.09 -5.80
N LEU A 465 -15.74 -43.15 -6.14
CA LEU A 465 -14.84 -43.30 -7.27
C LEU A 465 -13.56 -43.98 -6.78
N GLY A 466 -13.15 -45.08 -7.40
CA GLY A 466 -12.00 -45.85 -6.97
C GLY A 466 -10.92 -45.99 -8.05
N ALA A 467 -9.67 -46.06 -7.61
CA ALA A 467 -8.56 -46.52 -8.43
C ALA A 467 -8.71 -48.04 -8.63
N VAL A 468 -8.84 -48.46 -9.89
CA VAL A 468 -9.00 -49.87 -10.27
C VAL A 468 -7.76 -50.66 -9.80
N ASP A 469 -7.97 -51.92 -9.39
CA ASP A 469 -6.92 -52.81 -8.85
C ASP A 469 -6.32 -52.37 -7.48
N GLY A 470 -6.92 -51.37 -6.82
CA GLY A 470 -6.55 -50.97 -5.45
C GLY A 470 -5.22 -50.23 -5.34
N SER A 471 -4.58 -49.91 -6.46
CA SER A 471 -3.35 -49.14 -6.53
C SER A 471 -3.47 -48.08 -7.62
N ASN A 472 -2.90 -46.90 -7.36
CA ASN A 472 -2.78 -45.84 -8.36
C ASN A 472 -1.32 -45.39 -8.38
N PRO A 473 -0.63 -45.45 -9.52
CA PRO A 473 0.78 -45.06 -9.56
C PRO A 473 1.01 -43.58 -9.24
N ILE A 474 -0.03 -42.73 -9.26
CA ILE A 474 0.08 -41.26 -9.20
C ILE A 474 -0.84 -40.66 -8.12
N SER A 475 -1.46 -41.47 -7.25
CA SER A 475 -2.32 -40.94 -6.18
C SER A 475 -2.23 -41.83 -4.95
N ALA A 476 -1.95 -41.22 -3.79
CA ALA A 476 -1.97 -41.92 -2.50
C ALA A 476 -3.40 -42.35 -2.11
N ALA A 477 -4.41 -41.53 -2.43
CA ALA A 477 -5.81 -41.86 -2.19
C ALA A 477 -6.36 -42.72 -3.33
N THR A 478 -6.79 -43.94 -3.02
CA THR A 478 -7.35 -44.90 -3.98
C THR A 478 -8.89 -44.90 -4.00
N ARG A 479 -9.52 -44.07 -3.17
CA ARG A 479 -10.98 -43.92 -3.05
C ARG A 479 -11.37 -42.46 -2.81
N GLN A 480 -12.34 -41.98 -3.57
CA GLN A 480 -12.94 -40.65 -3.43
C GLN A 480 -14.41 -40.79 -3.05
N THR A 481 -14.79 -40.17 -1.94
CA THR A 481 -16.13 -40.29 -1.37
C THR A 481 -17.12 -39.33 -2.03
N ILE A 482 -18.40 -39.65 -1.87
CA ILE A 482 -19.51 -38.80 -2.29
C ILE A 482 -20.00 -37.99 -1.10
N SER A 483 -20.30 -36.71 -1.31
CA SER A 483 -21.03 -35.89 -0.35
C SER A 483 -22.51 -35.83 -0.73
N GLY A 484 -23.39 -36.08 0.23
CA GLY A 484 -24.84 -36.09 0.01
C GLY A 484 -25.33 -37.26 -0.87
N THR A 485 -26.46 -37.03 -1.55
CA THR A 485 -27.13 -38.00 -2.41
C THR A 485 -27.05 -37.58 -3.87
N VAL A 486 -26.51 -38.43 -4.73
CA VAL A 486 -26.50 -38.22 -6.19
C VAL A 486 -27.63 -39.03 -6.79
N ARG A 487 -28.73 -38.38 -7.14
CA ARG A 487 -29.90 -39.01 -7.75
C ARG A 487 -29.60 -39.51 -9.19
N PRO A 488 -30.34 -40.52 -9.70
CA PRO A 488 -30.23 -40.95 -11.09
C PRO A 488 -30.40 -39.77 -12.06
N GLY A 489 -29.60 -39.73 -13.12
CA GLY A 489 -29.52 -38.65 -14.11
C GLY A 489 -28.55 -37.52 -13.73
N ASN A 490 -28.21 -37.34 -12.45
CA ASN A 490 -27.36 -36.23 -12.01
C ASN A 490 -25.87 -36.51 -12.21
N ASN A 491 -25.11 -35.45 -12.48
CA ASN A 491 -23.65 -35.48 -12.48
C ASN A 491 -23.11 -35.28 -11.06
N TYR A 492 -22.00 -35.94 -10.75
CA TYR A 492 -21.20 -35.68 -9.55
C TYR A 492 -19.72 -35.57 -9.92
N THR A 493 -19.07 -34.54 -9.41
CA THR A 493 -17.66 -34.24 -9.65
C THR A 493 -16.83 -34.61 -8.43
N PHE A 494 -15.98 -35.62 -8.56
CA PHE A 494 -14.99 -35.99 -7.57
C PHE A 494 -13.77 -35.09 -7.75
N ASN A 495 -13.44 -34.29 -6.74
CA ASN A 495 -12.23 -33.46 -6.72
C ASN A 495 -11.20 -34.10 -5.79
N PHE A 496 -9.97 -34.28 -6.27
CA PHE A 496 -8.89 -34.88 -5.49
C PHE A 496 -7.51 -34.50 -6.04
N THR A 497 -6.47 -34.76 -5.26
CA THR A 497 -5.08 -34.46 -5.64
C THR A 497 -4.39 -35.71 -6.14
N MET A 498 -3.68 -35.60 -7.27
CA MET A 498 -2.74 -36.61 -7.79
C MET A 498 -1.31 -36.08 -7.66
N THR A 499 -0.38 -36.89 -7.16
CA THR A 499 1.04 -36.54 -7.04
C THR A 499 1.87 -37.39 -7.99
N ALA A 500 2.56 -36.73 -8.92
CA ALA A 500 3.40 -37.39 -9.90
C ALA A 500 4.54 -38.17 -9.24
N PRO A 501 4.81 -39.41 -9.66
CA PRO A 501 6.00 -40.16 -9.26
C PRO A 501 7.30 -39.35 -9.41
N ALA A 502 8.25 -39.61 -8.51
CA ALA A 502 9.59 -39.01 -8.59
C ALA A 502 10.40 -39.52 -9.80
N ALA A 503 10.10 -40.72 -10.30
CA ALA A 503 10.68 -41.24 -11.53
C ALA A 503 9.91 -40.73 -12.75
N GLY A 504 10.63 -40.28 -13.78
CA GLY A 504 10.02 -40.00 -15.08
C GLY A 504 9.64 -41.28 -15.81
N GLY A 505 8.62 -41.21 -16.67
CA GLY A 505 8.13 -42.35 -17.42
C GLY A 505 6.66 -42.20 -17.83
N SER A 506 6.10 -43.24 -18.45
CA SER A 506 4.67 -43.29 -18.77
C SER A 506 3.93 -44.05 -17.67
N TYR A 507 2.89 -43.43 -17.11
CA TYR A 507 2.08 -43.99 -16.05
C TYR A 507 0.62 -44.03 -16.47
N THR A 508 -0.06 -45.15 -16.21
CA THR A 508 -1.48 -45.30 -16.51
C THR A 508 -2.28 -45.23 -15.22
N THR A 509 -3.23 -44.30 -15.14
CA THR A 509 -4.20 -44.24 -14.05
C THR A 509 -5.55 -44.76 -14.53
N LYS A 510 -6.23 -45.54 -13.70
CA LYS A 510 -7.52 -46.17 -14.01
C LYS A 510 -8.53 -45.85 -12.90
N TRP A 511 -9.60 -45.16 -13.24
CA TRP A 511 -10.66 -44.78 -12.30
C TRP A 511 -12.00 -45.37 -12.72
N ARG A 512 -12.74 -45.93 -11.78
CA ARG A 512 -14.06 -46.50 -12.00
C ARG A 512 -14.93 -46.33 -10.77
N MET A 513 -16.24 -46.25 -10.94
CA MET A 513 -17.15 -46.23 -9.80
C MET A 513 -17.15 -47.59 -9.09
N VAL A 514 -17.25 -47.57 -7.76
CA VAL A 514 -17.30 -48.76 -6.91
C VAL A 514 -18.38 -48.60 -5.85
N ARG A 515 -19.11 -49.69 -5.58
CA ARG A 515 -19.88 -49.85 -4.35
C ARG A 515 -19.07 -50.75 -3.44
N GLU A 516 -18.47 -50.16 -2.41
CA GLU A 516 -17.54 -50.86 -1.52
C GLU A 516 -18.13 -52.14 -0.94
N GLY A 517 -17.39 -53.24 -1.04
CA GLY A 517 -17.83 -54.56 -0.59
C GLY A 517 -18.80 -55.29 -1.53
N TYR A 518 -19.20 -54.69 -2.67
CA TYR A 518 -20.14 -55.28 -3.61
C TYR A 518 -19.53 -55.46 -5.01
N GLU A 519 -19.40 -54.38 -5.79
CA GLU A 519 -18.93 -54.48 -7.17
C GLU A 519 -18.39 -53.15 -7.72
N TRP A 520 -17.59 -53.25 -8.77
CA TRP A 520 -17.15 -52.14 -9.61
C TRP A 520 -18.09 -51.97 -10.80
N PHE A 521 -18.51 -50.75 -11.11
CA PHE A 521 -19.54 -50.50 -12.11
C PHE A 521 -19.26 -49.29 -13.01
N GLY A 522 -19.95 -49.23 -14.16
CA GLY A 522 -19.71 -48.23 -15.21
C GLY A 522 -18.41 -48.45 -15.99
N ALA A 523 -18.04 -47.50 -16.84
CA ALA A 523 -16.82 -47.56 -17.63
C ALA A 523 -15.58 -47.21 -16.79
N THR A 524 -14.44 -47.83 -17.11
CA THR A 524 -13.14 -47.45 -16.54
C THR A 524 -12.57 -46.27 -17.33
N LEU A 525 -12.40 -45.12 -16.66
CA LEU A 525 -11.59 -44.02 -17.15
C LEU A 525 -10.12 -44.44 -17.10
N THR A 526 -9.49 -44.61 -18.26
CA THR A 526 -8.06 -44.91 -18.37
C THR A 526 -7.34 -43.71 -18.96
N LYS A 527 -6.34 -43.18 -18.25
CA LYS A 527 -5.52 -42.05 -18.71
C LYS A 527 -4.05 -42.43 -18.66
N ASN A 528 -3.37 -42.24 -19.79
CA ASN A 528 -1.92 -42.35 -19.88
C ASN A 528 -1.32 -40.98 -19.63
N ILE A 529 -0.41 -40.91 -18.66
CA ILE A 529 0.20 -39.68 -18.16
C ILE A 529 1.70 -39.82 -18.38
N SER A 530 2.27 -38.93 -19.18
CA SER A 530 3.71 -38.83 -19.34
C SER A 530 4.27 -37.99 -18.19
N VAL A 531 5.04 -38.60 -17.30
CA VAL A 531 5.77 -37.92 -16.25
C VAL A 531 7.15 -37.58 -16.79
N THR A 532 7.43 -36.30 -16.96
CA THR A 532 8.75 -35.84 -17.40
C THR A 532 9.59 -35.48 -16.17
N THR A 533 10.81 -35.99 -16.10
CA THR A 533 11.84 -35.39 -15.24
C THR A 533 12.28 -34.09 -15.92
N GLN A 534 12.01 -32.94 -15.31
CA GLN A 534 12.69 -31.72 -15.74
C GLN A 534 14.17 -31.86 -15.34
N ASN A 535 15.06 -31.76 -16.33
CA ASN A 535 16.39 -31.26 -16.05
C ASN A 535 16.22 -29.76 -15.82
N ASP A 536 16.43 -29.37 -14.58
CA ASP A 536 16.34 -27.99 -14.16
C ASP A 536 17.62 -27.23 -14.57
N ASN A 537 17.51 -26.48 -15.66
CA ASN A 537 18.61 -25.71 -16.26
C ASN A 537 18.34 -24.20 -16.23
N GLU A 538 17.20 -23.78 -15.67
CA GLU A 538 16.83 -22.37 -15.57
C GLU A 538 17.11 -21.91 -14.14
N PRO A 539 17.91 -20.84 -13.95
CA PRO A 539 18.16 -20.32 -12.61
C PRO A 539 16.93 -19.61 -12.04
N PRO A 540 16.77 -19.57 -10.71
CA PRO A 540 15.73 -18.77 -10.07
C PRO A 540 15.79 -17.29 -10.46
N THR A 541 14.67 -16.57 -10.33
CA THR A 541 14.66 -15.11 -10.46
C THR A 541 15.48 -14.46 -9.34
N ALA A 542 16.10 -13.32 -9.60
CA ALA A 542 16.81 -12.57 -8.56
C ALA A 542 15.85 -12.17 -7.41
N PRO A 543 16.24 -12.31 -6.14
CA PRO A 543 15.46 -11.80 -5.02
C PRO A 543 15.25 -10.29 -5.16
N THR A 544 14.05 -9.81 -4.85
CA THR A 544 13.71 -8.38 -4.96
C THR A 544 13.48 -7.75 -3.59
N ASN A 545 13.54 -6.41 -3.51
CA ASN A 545 13.24 -5.66 -2.30
C ASN A 545 14.08 -6.07 -1.07
N LEU A 546 15.37 -6.33 -1.29
CA LEU A 546 16.31 -6.52 -0.19
C LEU A 546 16.40 -5.22 0.61
N ARG A 547 16.14 -5.31 1.92
CA ARG A 547 16.15 -4.17 2.85
C ARG A 547 16.69 -4.58 4.22
N VAL A 548 17.25 -3.61 4.93
CA VAL A 548 17.60 -3.72 6.35
C VAL A 548 16.32 -3.53 7.18
N THR A 549 16.09 -4.41 8.15
CA THR A 549 14.91 -4.37 9.03
C THR A 549 15.25 -4.03 10.48
N GLY A 550 16.53 -4.03 10.84
CA GLY A 550 17.00 -3.65 12.17
C GLY A 550 18.52 -3.73 12.29
N THR A 551 19.08 -2.94 13.20
CA THR A 551 20.53 -2.85 13.44
C THR A 551 20.81 -2.76 14.93
N THR A 552 21.83 -3.46 15.40
CA THR A 552 22.43 -3.29 16.74
C THR A 552 23.89 -2.89 16.61
N SER A 553 24.64 -2.74 17.70
CA SER A 553 26.10 -2.58 17.62
C SER A 553 26.86 -3.75 17.00
N SER A 554 26.25 -4.93 16.88
CA SER A 554 26.94 -6.14 16.43
C SER A 554 26.12 -7.02 15.47
N SER A 555 24.97 -6.54 15.01
CA SER A 555 24.14 -7.29 14.05
C SER A 555 23.32 -6.42 13.11
N ILE A 556 23.02 -6.96 11.94
CA ILE A 556 22.14 -6.37 10.91
C ILE A 556 21.12 -7.42 10.47
N ALA A 557 19.84 -7.11 10.66
CA ALA A 557 18.72 -7.92 10.20
C ALA A 557 18.28 -7.49 8.79
N LEU A 558 18.07 -8.47 7.91
CA LEU A 558 17.72 -8.30 6.50
C LEU A 558 16.41 -9.03 6.18
N ALA A 559 15.66 -8.48 5.23
CA ALA A 559 14.51 -9.15 4.61
C ALA A 559 14.43 -8.84 3.11
N TRP A 560 13.86 -9.77 2.34
CA TRP A 560 13.63 -9.62 0.89
C TRP A 560 12.31 -10.29 0.47
N ASN A 561 11.92 -10.11 -0.79
CA ASN A 561 10.79 -10.82 -1.40
C ASN A 561 11.28 -12.14 -1.99
N ALA A 562 10.45 -13.17 -1.92
CA ALA A 562 10.78 -14.49 -2.43
C ALA A 562 11.03 -14.49 -3.95
N SER A 563 12.02 -15.27 -4.37
CA SER A 563 12.27 -15.59 -5.77
C SER A 563 11.29 -16.65 -6.28
N THR A 564 11.08 -16.69 -7.59
CA THR A 564 10.36 -17.77 -8.29
C THR A 564 11.32 -18.55 -9.17
N ASP A 565 11.01 -19.80 -9.43
CA ASP A 565 11.79 -20.72 -10.25
C ASP A 565 10.84 -21.71 -10.95
N ASN A 566 11.24 -22.28 -12.08
CA ASN A 566 10.45 -23.27 -12.85
C ASN A 566 10.25 -24.59 -12.10
N ILE A 567 11.16 -24.98 -11.19
CA ILE A 567 11.02 -26.17 -10.33
C ILE A 567 10.87 -25.81 -8.87
N GLY A 568 11.72 -24.92 -8.35
CA GLY A 568 11.62 -24.44 -6.98
C GLY A 568 12.92 -23.89 -6.42
N VAL A 569 12.78 -22.81 -5.65
CA VAL A 569 13.90 -22.19 -4.92
C VAL A 569 14.25 -23.03 -3.69
N SER A 570 15.50 -23.50 -3.59
CA SER A 570 16.00 -24.26 -2.45
C SER A 570 16.51 -23.38 -1.30
N GLY A 571 16.96 -22.17 -1.62
CA GLY A 571 17.33 -21.19 -0.60
C GLY A 571 17.99 -19.95 -1.18
N TYR A 572 18.60 -19.17 -0.28
CA TYR A 572 19.26 -17.91 -0.59
C TYR A 572 20.66 -17.87 -0.02
N ARG A 573 21.62 -17.25 -0.73
CA ARG A 573 22.95 -16.95 -0.19
C ARG A 573 23.06 -15.47 0.08
N VAL A 574 23.54 -15.13 1.27
CA VAL A 574 23.67 -13.76 1.73
C VAL A 574 25.14 -13.35 1.62
N TYR A 575 25.39 -12.24 0.95
CA TYR A 575 26.72 -11.68 0.73
C TYR A 575 26.87 -10.40 1.53
N ARG A 576 27.96 -10.28 2.28
CA ARG A 576 28.41 -9.05 2.95
C ARG A 576 29.71 -8.59 2.30
N ASN A 577 29.75 -7.35 1.82
CA ASN A 577 30.90 -6.75 1.14
C ASN A 577 31.44 -7.65 0.00
N GLY A 578 30.54 -8.32 -0.73
CA GLY A 578 30.88 -9.23 -1.83
C GLY A 578 31.21 -10.67 -1.44
N THR A 579 31.41 -10.97 -0.14
CA THR A 579 31.71 -12.32 0.36
C THR A 579 30.48 -12.98 0.95
N GLN A 580 30.24 -14.26 0.63
CA GLN A 580 29.13 -15.01 1.22
C GLN A 580 29.35 -15.19 2.72
N VAL A 581 28.39 -14.76 3.54
CA VAL A 581 28.45 -14.85 5.01
C VAL A 581 27.47 -15.88 5.58
N GLY A 582 26.51 -16.34 4.78
CA GLY A 582 25.61 -17.41 5.20
C GLY A 582 24.57 -17.77 4.14
N THR A 583 23.62 -18.61 4.55
CA THR A 583 22.48 -19.06 3.74
C THR A 583 21.19 -18.98 4.53
N ALA A 584 20.08 -18.69 3.85
CA ALA A 584 18.74 -18.68 4.43
C ALA A 584 17.79 -19.57 3.61
N THR A 585 16.91 -20.31 4.29
CA THR A 585 15.81 -21.06 3.66
C THR A 585 14.53 -20.23 3.54
N GLY A 586 14.38 -19.21 4.40
CA GLY A 586 13.35 -18.19 4.33
C GLY A 586 13.82 -16.89 3.68
N THR A 587 13.01 -15.85 3.77
CA THR A 587 13.26 -14.54 3.14
C THR A 587 13.85 -13.50 4.10
N THR A 588 14.50 -13.97 5.17
CA THR A 588 15.10 -13.13 6.21
C THR A 588 16.45 -13.70 6.64
N TYR A 589 17.37 -12.83 7.04
CA TYR A 589 18.67 -13.23 7.60
C TYR A 589 19.14 -12.22 8.64
N ASN A 590 19.62 -12.69 9.78
CA ASN A 590 20.23 -11.86 10.80
C ASN A 590 21.74 -12.11 10.83
N ASP A 591 22.52 -11.13 10.37
CA ASP A 591 23.97 -11.22 10.35
C ASP A 591 24.55 -10.69 11.66
N THR A 592 25.26 -11.53 12.42
CA THR A 592 25.74 -11.23 13.78
C THR A 592 27.26 -11.26 13.88
N GLY A 593 27.83 -10.71 14.96
CA GLY A 593 29.28 -10.67 15.18
C GLY A 593 29.97 -9.57 14.36
N LEU A 594 29.23 -8.53 14.01
CA LEU A 594 29.72 -7.38 13.28
C LEU A 594 30.49 -6.43 14.20
N ALA A 595 31.43 -5.68 13.61
CA ALA A 595 32.08 -4.59 14.32
C ALA A 595 31.08 -3.44 14.53
N ASN A 596 31.19 -2.74 15.66
CA ASN A 596 30.34 -1.58 15.95
C ASN A 596 30.66 -0.40 15.02
N ASN A 597 29.68 0.48 14.85
CA ASN A 597 29.76 1.67 14.00
C ASN A 597 30.37 1.42 12.60
N THR A 598 30.02 0.29 11.98
CA THR A 598 30.63 -0.16 10.72
C THR A 598 29.53 -0.36 9.66
N THR A 599 29.75 0.22 8.49
CA THR A 599 28.83 0.08 7.34
C THR A 599 29.17 -1.17 6.54
N TYR A 600 28.16 -1.99 6.27
CA TYR A 600 28.24 -3.21 5.49
C TYR A 600 27.29 -3.14 4.30
N THR A 601 27.74 -3.67 3.16
CA THR A 601 26.92 -3.77 1.95
C THR A 601 26.42 -5.20 1.78
N TYR A 602 25.11 -5.38 1.57
CA TYR A 602 24.47 -6.68 1.43
C TYR A 602 23.84 -6.89 0.06
N GLN A 603 23.95 -8.12 -0.42
CA GLN A 603 23.25 -8.64 -1.58
C GLN A 603 22.82 -10.08 -1.31
N VAL A 604 21.76 -10.52 -1.98
CA VAL A 604 21.25 -11.88 -1.86
C VAL A 604 21.03 -12.47 -3.25
N ASP A 605 21.42 -13.73 -3.47
CA ASP A 605 20.96 -14.51 -4.61
C ASP A 605 20.15 -15.72 -4.15
N ALA A 606 19.33 -16.25 -5.04
CA ALA A 606 18.56 -17.47 -4.86
C ALA A 606 19.26 -18.62 -5.59
N TYR A 607 19.14 -19.83 -5.04
CA TYR A 607 19.60 -21.07 -5.66
C TYR A 607 18.51 -22.14 -5.61
N ASP A 608 18.51 -23.02 -6.60
CA ASP A 608 17.58 -24.14 -6.74
C ASP A 608 18.19 -25.46 -6.26
N GLY A 609 17.54 -26.59 -6.57
CA GLY A 609 18.02 -27.93 -6.23
C GLY A 609 19.18 -28.43 -7.12
N LYS A 610 19.65 -27.61 -8.05
CA LYS A 610 20.75 -27.81 -8.99
C LYS A 610 21.82 -26.71 -8.74
N PRO A 611 22.96 -26.72 -9.45
CA PRO A 611 23.94 -25.64 -9.31
C PRO A 611 23.55 -24.38 -10.11
N ASN A 612 22.25 -24.01 -10.17
CA ASN A 612 21.81 -22.78 -10.81
C ASN A 612 21.62 -21.68 -9.76
N TYR A 613 22.07 -20.46 -10.11
CA TYR A 613 22.03 -19.29 -9.24
C TYR A 613 21.37 -18.13 -9.97
N SER A 614 20.49 -17.42 -9.29
CA SER A 614 19.92 -16.20 -9.81
C SER A 614 20.97 -15.10 -9.97
N GLY A 615 20.61 -14.01 -10.64
CA GLY A 615 21.28 -12.73 -10.43
C GLY A 615 21.17 -12.29 -8.96
N LYS A 616 22.11 -11.45 -8.49
CA LYS A 616 22.02 -10.84 -7.15
C LYS A 616 20.87 -9.83 -7.09
N SER A 617 20.28 -9.67 -5.92
CA SER A 617 19.29 -8.64 -5.59
C SER A 617 19.84 -7.22 -5.79
N ASN A 618 18.97 -6.22 -5.56
CA ASN A 618 19.44 -4.87 -5.24
C ASN A 618 20.44 -4.90 -4.07
N SER A 619 21.41 -3.98 -4.08
CA SER A 619 22.36 -3.81 -2.98
C SER A 619 21.73 -2.93 -1.90
N VAL A 620 21.87 -3.30 -0.64
CA VAL A 620 21.48 -2.45 0.50
C VAL A 620 22.66 -2.24 1.43
N GLN A 621 22.78 -1.06 2.04
CA GLN A 621 23.74 -0.81 3.10
C GLN A 621 23.05 -0.83 4.46
N GLY A 622 23.71 -1.43 5.45
CA GLY A 622 23.32 -1.34 6.85
C GLY A 622 24.55 -0.96 7.67
N THR A 623 24.35 -0.07 8.63
CA THR A 623 25.40 0.40 9.54
C THR A 623 25.05 -0.07 10.94
N THR A 624 25.98 -0.79 11.58
CA THR A 624 25.82 -1.14 13.00
C THR A 624 25.85 0.12 13.87
N VAL A 625 25.13 0.08 14.98
CA VAL A 625 25.03 1.21 15.91
C VAL A 625 26.37 1.41 16.64
N ALA A 626 26.71 2.65 17.02
CA ALA A 626 27.92 2.90 17.78
C ALA A 626 27.68 2.63 19.27
N VAL A 627 28.60 1.93 19.91
CA VAL A 627 28.65 1.85 21.38
C VAL A 627 29.38 3.09 21.88
N VAL A 628 28.68 4.02 22.52
CA VAL A 628 29.26 5.27 23.01
C VAL A 628 29.65 5.21 24.48
N PHE A 629 29.04 4.28 25.23
CA PHE A 629 29.46 3.91 26.58
C PHE A 629 29.13 2.45 26.83
N GLN A 630 30.05 1.75 27.50
CA GLN A 630 29.78 0.43 28.04
C GLN A 630 30.61 0.20 29.30
N ASP A 631 30.04 -0.47 30.29
CA ASP A 631 30.73 -0.81 31.52
C ASP A 631 30.14 -2.11 32.09
N GLY A 632 30.98 -3.15 32.21
CA GLY A 632 30.67 -4.39 32.94
C GLY A 632 31.13 -4.35 34.40
N PHE A 633 31.33 -3.14 34.95
CA PHE A 633 31.74 -2.85 36.32
C PHE A 633 33.03 -3.52 36.81
N ALA A 634 34.08 -3.48 35.99
CA ALA A 634 35.42 -3.84 36.44
C ALA A 634 35.97 -2.88 37.51
N ASN A 635 35.52 -1.62 37.48
CA ASN A 635 36.04 -0.49 38.26
C ASN A 635 34.98 0.62 38.39
N LEU A 636 34.66 1.03 39.62
CA LEU A 636 33.62 2.04 39.89
C LEU A 636 34.06 3.50 39.65
N ASN A 637 35.32 3.76 39.27
CA ASN A 637 35.81 5.12 39.02
C ASN A 637 35.13 5.84 37.83
N ASN A 638 34.42 5.10 36.98
CA ASN A 638 33.62 5.69 35.90
C ASN A 638 32.30 6.31 36.41
N TRP A 639 31.95 6.08 37.67
CA TRP A 639 30.68 6.49 38.26
C TRP A 639 30.89 7.51 39.38
N VAL A 640 29.88 8.34 39.63
CA VAL A 640 29.87 9.32 40.70
C VAL A 640 28.71 9.03 41.63
N LEU A 641 28.96 9.00 42.94
CA LEU A 641 27.92 8.89 43.96
C LEU A 641 27.07 10.17 44.00
N ASP A 642 25.76 10.03 43.91
CA ASP A 642 24.78 11.08 44.17
C ASP A 642 24.20 10.91 45.58
N PRO A 643 24.65 11.71 46.57
CA PRO A 643 24.30 11.53 47.97
C PRO A 643 22.86 11.98 48.27
N VAL A 644 22.03 11.08 48.79
CA VAL A 644 20.72 11.43 49.37
C VAL A 644 20.91 11.67 50.87
N ALA A 645 20.33 12.76 51.40
CA ALA A 645 20.56 13.23 52.77
C ALA A 645 20.34 12.11 53.82
N GLY A 646 21.43 11.66 54.46
CA GLY A 646 21.39 10.85 55.69
C GLY A 646 22.12 9.50 55.67
N ASN A 647 22.56 8.95 54.53
CA ASN A 647 23.37 7.72 54.51
C ASN A 647 24.12 7.53 53.18
N ASN A 648 25.36 8.03 53.08
CA ASN A 648 26.17 8.01 51.85
C ASN A 648 27.07 6.77 51.76
N VAL A 649 26.51 5.62 51.43
CA VAL A 649 27.28 4.38 51.27
C VAL A 649 27.65 4.18 49.80
N TRP A 650 28.94 4.15 49.49
CA TRP A 650 29.38 3.79 48.13
C TRP A 650 28.99 2.34 47.81
N PRO A 651 28.46 2.04 46.60
CA PRO A 651 28.26 0.67 46.17
C PRO A 651 29.61 -0.06 46.03
N ALA A 652 29.56 -1.39 46.08
CA ALA A 652 30.74 -2.25 45.97
C ALA A 652 30.64 -3.13 44.73
N LEU A 653 31.76 -3.72 44.29
CA LEU A 653 31.75 -4.75 43.25
C LEU A 653 31.46 -6.11 43.88
N SER A 654 30.68 -6.94 43.20
CA SER A 654 30.34 -8.29 43.66
C SER A 654 30.50 -9.33 42.56
N SER A 655 31.22 -10.40 42.88
CA SER A 655 31.26 -11.62 42.07
C SER A 655 30.14 -12.60 42.42
N ALA A 656 29.32 -12.32 43.45
CA ALA A 656 28.31 -13.25 43.97
C ALA A 656 27.09 -13.39 43.06
N GLN A 657 26.74 -12.30 42.36
CA GLN A 657 25.77 -12.26 41.29
C GLN A 657 26.45 -11.49 40.16
N ASN A 658 26.71 -12.10 39.02
CA ASN A 658 27.34 -11.45 37.86
C ASN A 658 26.65 -12.00 36.61
N HIS A 659 26.39 -11.15 35.63
CA HIS A 659 25.73 -11.54 34.40
C HIS A 659 26.14 -10.62 33.25
N GLY A 660 26.74 -11.19 32.22
CA GLY A 660 27.14 -10.38 31.09
C GLY A 660 28.21 -10.96 30.21
N THR A 661 28.53 -10.21 29.17
CA THR A 661 29.62 -10.47 28.21
C THR A 661 30.54 -9.26 28.04
N ILE A 662 30.19 -8.08 28.58
CA ILE A 662 31.07 -6.92 28.55
C ILE A 662 32.21 -7.20 29.54
N SER A 663 33.44 -6.87 29.12
CA SER A 663 34.63 -7.08 29.93
C SER A 663 34.54 -6.35 31.27
N GLY A 664 34.27 -7.07 32.36
CA GLY A 664 34.25 -6.48 33.71
C GLY A 664 33.97 -7.42 34.89
N GLY A 665 33.41 -8.62 34.66
CA GLY A 665 33.54 -9.77 35.56
C GLY A 665 32.94 -9.66 36.96
N ASN A 666 32.33 -8.53 37.34
CA ASN A 666 31.64 -8.31 38.61
C ASN A 666 30.43 -7.42 38.36
N SER A 667 29.34 -7.63 39.07
CA SER A 667 28.25 -6.66 39.09
C SER A 667 28.53 -5.55 40.10
N VAL A 668 27.90 -4.39 39.92
CA VAL A 668 27.81 -3.40 41.00
C VAL A 668 26.69 -3.79 41.97
N TYR A 669 27.03 -3.82 43.25
CA TYR A 669 26.19 -4.20 44.38
C TYR A 669 25.87 -2.97 45.24
N PHE A 670 24.58 -2.74 45.46
CA PHE A 670 24.08 -1.75 46.42
C PHE A 670 23.68 -2.47 47.71
N PRO A 671 24.31 -2.17 48.87
CA PRO A 671 23.93 -2.77 50.14
C PRO A 671 22.52 -2.37 50.56
N GLY A 672 21.82 -3.29 51.24
CA GLY A 672 20.48 -3.02 51.79
C GLY A 672 20.47 -1.91 52.85
N ASP A 673 19.29 -1.32 53.06
CA ASP A 673 18.95 -0.26 54.02
C ASP A 673 19.54 1.13 53.72
N VAL A 674 19.93 1.37 52.46
CA VAL A 674 20.49 2.65 52.02
C VAL A 674 19.88 3.13 50.69
N VAL A 675 19.50 4.40 50.63
CA VAL A 675 19.08 5.06 49.38
C VAL A 675 20.33 5.67 48.74
N ASN A 676 20.92 4.96 47.78
CA ASN A 676 22.08 5.43 47.03
C ASN A 676 21.80 5.42 45.54
N TRP A 677 22.32 6.44 44.87
CA TRP A 677 22.36 6.54 43.42
C TRP A 677 23.80 6.76 42.99
N ILE A 678 24.21 6.10 41.92
CA ILE A 678 25.41 6.48 41.17
C ILE A 678 24.99 6.94 39.80
N TYR A 679 25.76 7.85 39.21
CA TYR A 679 25.54 8.31 37.85
C TYR A 679 26.80 8.32 37.02
N HIS A 680 26.61 8.28 35.71
CA HIS A 680 27.64 8.48 34.71
C HIS A 680 27.20 9.57 33.74
N ASP A 681 28.12 10.49 33.42
CA ASP A 681 27.96 11.52 32.40
C ASP A 681 28.61 11.04 31.09
N PHE A 682 27.81 10.90 30.04
CA PHE A 682 28.25 10.32 28.76
C PHE A 682 29.14 11.25 27.90
N SER A 683 29.52 12.43 28.42
CA SER A 683 30.34 13.40 27.69
C SER A 683 31.28 14.16 28.65
N PRO A 684 32.56 14.36 28.28
CA PRO A 684 33.47 15.22 29.03
C PRO A 684 33.15 16.70 28.76
N ASN A 685 32.71 17.43 29.78
CA ASN A 685 32.79 18.91 29.88
C ASN A 685 32.41 19.75 28.63
N LEU A 686 31.22 19.54 28.06
CA LEU A 686 30.57 20.55 27.21
C LEU A 686 29.25 20.96 27.87
N THR A 687 28.97 22.26 27.92
CA THR A 687 27.78 22.86 28.55
C THR A 687 26.45 22.24 28.07
N SER A 688 26.41 21.69 26.86
CA SER A 688 25.20 21.16 26.19
C SER A 688 25.37 19.76 25.53
N GLY A 689 26.57 19.17 25.57
CA GLY A 689 26.91 17.89 24.92
C GLY A 689 26.13 16.67 25.43
N GLY A 690 25.51 15.93 24.51
CA GLY A 690 24.71 14.74 24.79
C GLY A 690 24.19 14.08 23.50
N TYR A 691 23.25 13.14 23.63
CA TYR A 691 22.66 12.40 22.51
C TYR A 691 21.17 12.68 22.38
N ARG A 692 20.65 12.94 21.18
CA ARG A 692 19.20 13.08 20.96
C ARG A 692 18.48 11.75 20.73
N SER A 693 19.25 10.70 20.42
CA SER A 693 18.74 9.35 20.25
C SER A 693 19.74 8.32 20.75
N GLY A 694 19.24 7.21 21.26
CA GLY A 694 20.06 6.07 21.66
C GLY A 694 19.27 5.06 22.47
N VAL A 695 19.90 3.91 22.70
CA VAL A 695 19.39 2.84 23.54
C VAL A 695 20.27 2.73 24.77
N LEU A 696 19.73 2.98 25.97
CA LEU A 696 20.37 2.49 27.17
C LEU A 696 19.88 1.10 27.44
N SER A 697 20.79 0.21 27.78
CA SER A 697 20.43 -1.08 28.33
C SER A 697 21.35 -1.48 29.47
N GLY A 698 20.88 -2.41 30.28
CA GLY A 698 21.64 -2.97 31.40
C GLY A 698 20.96 -4.21 31.94
N TRP A 699 21.74 -5.07 32.57
CA TRP A 699 21.24 -6.21 33.30
C TRP A 699 20.99 -5.84 34.76
N MET A 700 19.85 -6.30 35.26
CA MET A 700 19.42 -6.07 36.63
C MET A 700 18.99 -7.40 37.23
N TYR A 701 19.45 -7.69 38.45
CA TYR A 701 19.06 -8.91 39.16
C TYR A 701 17.84 -8.67 40.06
N ASP A 702 16.71 -9.29 39.72
CA ASP A 702 15.51 -9.31 40.55
C ASP A 702 15.51 -10.54 41.48
N ASN A 703 15.61 -10.32 42.79
CA ASN A 703 15.51 -11.35 43.83
C ASN A 703 14.08 -11.88 44.09
N GLY A 704 13.04 -11.34 43.43
CA GLY A 704 11.65 -11.80 43.57
C GLY A 704 10.95 -11.42 44.88
N LEU A 705 11.54 -10.53 45.70
CA LEU A 705 11.01 -10.14 47.03
C LEU A 705 10.07 -8.93 46.97
N SER A 706 9.07 -8.88 47.85
CA SER A 706 7.92 -7.95 47.77
C SER A 706 8.22 -6.49 48.14
N ASN A 707 9.43 -6.17 48.60
CA ASN A 707 9.85 -4.84 49.03
C ASN A 707 10.95 -4.23 48.14
N MET A 708 11.30 -4.86 47.01
CA MET A 708 12.38 -4.34 46.16
C MET A 708 11.95 -3.20 45.24
N ARG A 709 12.69 -2.09 45.27
CA ARG A 709 12.42 -0.89 44.44
C ARG A 709 13.70 -0.32 43.83
N MET A 710 14.09 -0.91 42.71
CA MET A 710 15.32 -0.60 41.97
C MET A 710 14.99 -0.04 40.60
N ALA A 711 15.84 0.86 40.08
CA ALA A 711 15.59 1.43 38.78
C ALA A 711 16.81 2.00 38.06
N PHE A 712 16.59 2.15 36.76
CA PHE A 712 17.43 2.78 35.77
C PHE A 712 16.80 4.11 35.36
N ARG A 713 17.58 5.20 35.32
CA ARG A 713 17.05 6.54 34.99
C ARG A 713 17.88 7.25 33.95
N TRP A 714 17.19 8.01 33.11
CA TRP A 714 17.73 8.82 32.04
C TRP A 714 17.23 10.25 32.12
N TYR A 715 18.15 11.20 32.29
CA TYR A 715 17.81 12.62 32.38
C TYR A 715 18.10 13.34 31.07
N MET A 716 17.14 14.15 30.65
CA MET A 716 17.24 15.01 29.48
C MET A 716 17.39 16.47 29.90
N TYR A 717 18.41 17.11 29.34
CA TYR A 717 18.84 18.46 29.68
C TYR A 717 18.65 19.40 28.50
N ASP A 718 18.16 20.61 28.75
CA ASP A 718 18.12 21.67 27.74
C ASP A 718 19.53 22.24 27.46
N ALA A 719 19.62 23.11 26.45
CA ALA A 719 20.87 23.80 26.09
C ALA A 719 21.45 24.66 27.22
N SER A 720 20.61 25.09 28.18
CA SER A 720 21.03 25.84 29.36
C SER A 720 21.51 24.95 30.51
N GLY A 721 21.48 23.62 30.33
CA GLY A 721 21.87 22.65 31.35
C GLY A 721 20.81 22.36 32.39
N ASN A 722 19.56 22.80 32.21
CA ASN A 722 18.46 22.47 33.09
C ASN A 722 17.85 21.12 32.73
N ASN A 723 17.61 20.30 33.74
CA ASN A 723 16.81 19.09 33.59
C ASN A 723 15.35 19.47 33.25
N LYS A 724 14.79 18.87 32.19
CA LYS A 724 13.39 19.06 31.78
C LYS A 724 12.54 17.82 31.96
N THR A 725 13.09 16.66 31.60
CA THR A 725 12.37 15.39 31.71
C THR A 725 13.30 14.26 32.07
N MET A 726 12.73 13.20 32.63
CA MET A 726 13.43 11.96 32.92
C MET A 726 12.59 10.75 32.51
N TYR A 727 13.28 9.75 31.96
CA TYR A 727 12.73 8.44 31.68
C TYR A 727 13.26 7.43 32.69
N TRP A 728 12.41 6.52 33.11
CA TRP A 728 12.66 5.61 34.21
C TRP A 728 12.13 4.23 33.85
N ILE A 729 12.92 3.18 34.09
CA ILE A 729 12.47 1.78 34.01
C ILE A 729 13.01 1.02 35.21
N GLY A 730 12.18 0.17 35.83
CA GLY A 730 12.58 -0.59 36.99
C GLY A 730 11.45 -1.38 37.63
N VAL A 731 11.65 -1.77 38.88
CA VAL A 731 10.65 -2.50 39.69
C VAL A 731 10.11 -1.56 40.75
N THR A 732 8.79 -1.38 40.81
CA THR A 732 8.11 -0.62 41.88
C THR A 732 6.69 -1.15 42.10
N ASN A 733 6.00 -0.63 43.13
CA ASN A 733 4.59 -0.94 43.36
C ASN A 733 3.78 -0.42 42.16
N GLY A 734 2.84 -1.21 41.66
CA GLY A 734 1.88 -0.69 40.69
C GLY A 734 1.10 0.49 41.26
N ASN A 735 0.67 1.40 40.40
CA ASN A 735 -0.23 2.49 40.76
C ASN A 735 -1.67 2.06 40.39
N PRO A 736 -2.62 1.97 41.34
CA PRO A 736 -2.58 2.39 42.76
C PRO A 736 -1.85 1.40 43.70
N PRO A 737 -1.45 1.84 44.92
CA PRO A 737 -0.42 1.22 45.79
C PRO A 737 -0.61 -0.25 46.24
N ASN A 738 -1.72 -0.89 45.87
CA ASN A 738 -2.13 -2.24 46.29
C ASN A 738 -1.83 -3.33 45.25
N ILE A 739 -1.15 -3.01 44.15
CA ILE A 739 -0.75 -3.98 43.13
C ILE A 739 0.61 -4.59 43.53
N PRO A 740 0.82 -5.91 43.35
CA PRO A 740 2.13 -6.54 43.51
C PRO A 740 3.23 -5.80 42.74
N LEU A 741 4.49 -5.91 43.19
CA LEU A 741 5.63 -5.36 42.45
C LEU A 741 5.67 -5.88 41.01
N ARG A 742 5.82 -4.97 40.06
CA ARG A 742 5.84 -5.23 38.61
C ARG A 742 6.99 -4.50 37.94
N TYR A 743 7.31 -4.91 36.71
CA TYR A 743 8.13 -4.09 35.84
C TYR A 743 7.34 -2.86 35.41
N MET A 744 7.94 -1.70 35.59
CA MET A 744 7.29 -0.42 35.46
C MET A 744 8.19 0.52 34.65
N ALA A 745 7.56 1.34 33.80
CA ALA A 745 8.19 2.50 33.19
C ALA A 745 7.58 3.78 33.77
N ALA A 746 8.32 4.88 33.76
CA ALA A 746 7.79 6.17 34.13
C ALA A 746 8.43 7.31 33.35
N VAL A 747 7.64 8.36 33.13
CA VAL A 747 8.07 9.62 32.53
C VAL A 747 7.82 10.72 33.54
N LEU A 748 8.84 11.52 33.83
CA LEU A 748 8.74 12.72 34.64
C LEU A 748 8.74 13.96 33.73
N ASP A 749 7.60 14.64 33.64
CA ASP A 749 7.47 15.95 32.96
C ASP A 749 6.52 16.82 33.78
N ASN A 750 7.08 17.72 34.60
CA ASN A 750 6.32 18.47 35.63
C ASN A 750 5.49 17.58 36.60
N GLY A 751 5.77 16.27 36.65
CA GLY A 751 5.04 15.28 37.44
C GLY A 751 5.32 13.87 36.92
N TRP A 752 5.23 12.87 37.80
CA TRP A 752 5.49 11.47 37.45
C TRP A 752 4.25 10.79 36.85
N THR A 753 4.43 10.15 35.69
CA THR A 753 3.44 9.24 35.09
C THR A 753 4.03 7.84 35.00
N TYR A 754 3.33 6.83 35.52
CA TYR A 754 3.79 5.43 35.60
C TYR A 754 3.00 4.51 34.65
N TYR A 755 3.67 3.49 34.11
CA TYR A 755 3.13 2.56 33.12
C TYR A 755 3.52 1.11 33.42
N ASP A 756 2.55 0.20 33.40
CA ASP A 756 2.74 -1.23 33.64
C ASP A 756 3.35 -1.96 32.44
N LEU A 757 4.50 -2.62 32.66
CA LEU A 757 5.21 -3.41 31.66
C LEU A 757 4.98 -4.92 31.84
N GLY A 758 4.26 -5.32 32.89
CA GLY A 758 3.85 -6.69 33.17
C GLY A 758 4.49 -7.32 34.41
N ASP A 759 4.20 -8.61 34.58
CA ASP A 759 4.65 -9.38 35.73
C ASP A 759 6.17 -9.59 35.73
N ARG A 760 6.72 -9.73 36.94
CA ARG A 760 8.14 -9.96 37.19
C ARG A 760 8.46 -11.43 37.45
N SER A 761 9.72 -11.79 37.28
CA SER A 761 10.27 -13.08 37.70
C SER A 761 11.60 -12.88 38.41
N ALA A 762 11.99 -13.84 39.25
CA ALA A 762 13.29 -13.81 39.89
C ALA A 762 14.38 -14.19 38.88
N GLY A 763 15.50 -13.45 38.89
CA GLY A 763 16.63 -13.69 38.01
C GLY A 763 17.21 -12.42 37.39
N TRP A 764 18.12 -12.61 36.44
CA TRP A 764 18.69 -11.53 35.64
C TRP A 764 17.75 -11.14 34.51
N HIS A 765 17.49 -9.84 34.40
CA HIS A 765 16.63 -9.27 33.38
C HIS A 765 17.30 -8.09 32.70
N LYS A 766 17.22 -8.05 31.36
CA LYS A 766 17.78 -6.95 30.58
C LYS A 766 16.73 -5.87 30.40
N LEU A 767 16.97 -4.71 30.99
CA LEU A 767 16.11 -3.55 30.83
C LEU A 767 16.69 -2.63 29.76
N ALA A 768 15.85 -2.05 28.91
CA ALA A 768 16.30 -1.03 27.97
C ALA A 768 15.29 0.09 27.76
N ILE A 769 15.82 1.30 27.52
CA ILE A 769 15.07 2.48 27.10
C ILE A 769 15.66 2.91 25.76
N GLU A 770 14.85 2.90 24.69
CA GLU A 770 15.20 3.46 23.39
C GLU A 770 14.54 4.83 23.27
N VAL A 771 15.37 5.85 23.08
CA VAL A 771 14.97 7.21 22.76
C VAL A 771 15.28 7.43 21.29
N LEU A 772 14.26 7.72 20.50
CA LEU A 772 14.42 8.11 19.10
C LEU A 772 14.48 9.64 18.99
N PRO A 773 14.89 10.18 17.84
CA PRO A 773 14.77 11.62 17.60
C PRO A 773 13.32 12.08 17.83
N TYR A 774 13.16 13.26 18.44
CA TYR A 774 11.83 13.79 18.75
C TYR A 774 11.02 14.00 17.47
N THR A 775 9.91 13.28 17.35
CA THR A 775 8.94 13.43 16.25
C THR A 775 7.54 13.73 16.77
N GLY A 776 7.33 13.58 18.08
CA GLY A 776 6.03 13.71 18.73
C GLY A 776 5.17 12.44 18.65
N SER A 777 5.69 11.35 18.07
CA SER A 777 4.96 10.08 17.93
C SER A 777 5.89 8.86 18.00
N ASN A 778 5.63 7.95 18.94
CA ASN A 778 6.32 6.65 19.11
C ASN A 778 7.85 6.75 19.23
N ASP A 779 8.34 7.85 19.77
CA ASP A 779 9.75 8.22 19.88
C ASP A 779 10.40 7.86 21.22
N LEU A 780 9.69 7.09 22.06
CA LEU A 780 10.21 6.51 23.31
C LEU A 780 9.73 5.07 23.45
N LYS A 781 10.65 4.12 23.69
CA LYS A 781 10.30 2.70 23.82
C LYS A 781 11.00 2.04 25.01
N PHE A 782 10.32 1.08 25.62
CA PHE A 782 10.80 0.34 26.78
C PHE A 782 10.80 -1.15 26.49
N TYR A 783 11.90 -1.81 26.82
CA TYR A 783 12.11 -3.23 26.59
C TYR A 783 12.45 -3.95 27.89
N VAL A 784 11.96 -5.18 28.02
CA VAL A 784 12.34 -6.14 29.07
C VAL A 784 12.70 -7.45 28.37
N ASP A 785 13.92 -7.93 28.59
CA ASP A 785 14.51 -9.12 27.97
C ASP A 785 14.44 -9.12 26.45
N GLY A 786 14.66 -7.95 25.85
CA GLY A 786 14.60 -7.74 24.40
C GLY A 786 13.18 -7.67 23.82
N ALA A 787 12.14 -7.96 24.61
CA ALA A 787 10.76 -7.78 24.18
C ALA A 787 10.33 -6.32 24.38
N LEU A 788 9.81 -5.69 23.32
CA LEU A 788 9.19 -4.37 23.39
C LEU A 788 7.93 -4.46 24.26
N LYS A 789 7.91 -3.75 25.40
CA LYS A 789 6.80 -3.75 26.34
C LYS A 789 5.91 -2.52 26.21
N LEU A 790 6.49 -1.37 25.88
CA LEU A 790 5.78 -0.11 25.81
C LEU A 790 6.39 0.81 24.77
N THR A 791 5.51 1.51 24.04
CA THR A 791 5.86 2.62 23.13
C THR A 791 5.07 3.84 23.59
N LEU A 792 5.76 4.96 23.76
CA LEU A 792 5.23 6.24 24.18
C LEU A 792 5.71 7.35 23.25
N ASN A 793 5.09 8.52 23.40
CA ASN A 793 5.62 9.77 22.88
C ASN A 793 6.47 10.42 23.97
N GLN A 794 7.59 11.02 23.57
CA GLN A 794 8.35 11.91 24.43
C GLN A 794 7.51 13.17 24.74
N PRO A 795 7.63 13.72 25.96
CA PRO A 795 6.96 14.97 26.31
C PRO A 795 7.49 16.13 25.45
N ALA A 796 6.68 17.16 25.21
CA ALA A 796 7.10 18.31 24.40
C ALA A 796 8.31 19.06 25.01
N SER A 797 8.50 18.97 26.33
CA SER A 797 9.67 19.50 27.03
C SER A 797 10.99 18.81 26.63
N ALA A 798 10.93 17.62 26.04
CA ALA A 798 12.08 16.86 25.57
C ALA A 798 12.61 17.32 24.20
N ALA A 799 11.80 18.04 23.41
CA ALA A 799 12.11 18.34 22.00
C ALA A 799 13.47 19.01 21.80
N ASN A 800 13.85 19.91 22.71
CA ASN A 800 15.11 20.67 22.67
C ASN A 800 16.10 20.23 23.75
N CYS A 801 16.04 18.96 24.14
CA CYS A 801 16.92 18.41 25.17
C CYS A 801 17.83 17.31 24.62
N THR A 802 18.95 17.11 25.30
CA THR A 802 19.92 16.04 25.02
C THR A 802 20.02 15.11 26.22
N LEU A 803 20.27 13.83 25.95
CA LEU A 803 20.63 12.86 26.96
C LEU A 803 22.08 13.08 27.37
N LYS A 804 22.31 13.33 28.67
CA LYS A 804 23.66 13.54 29.21
C LYS A 804 24.06 12.54 30.29
N ARG A 805 23.10 12.11 31.10
CA ARG A 805 23.37 11.39 32.34
C ARG A 805 22.46 10.20 32.53
N THR A 806 23.05 9.10 32.99
CA THR A 806 22.31 7.94 33.49
C THR A 806 22.52 7.74 34.98
N TYR A 807 21.49 7.24 35.67
CA TYR A 807 21.56 6.87 37.08
C TYR A 807 21.16 5.42 37.30
N LEU A 808 21.86 4.78 38.24
CA LEU A 808 21.58 3.45 38.78
C LEU A 808 21.38 3.58 40.27
N GLY A 809 20.36 2.93 40.84
CA GLY A 809 20.19 2.98 42.28
C GLY A 809 18.84 2.57 42.81
N TYR A 810 18.62 2.99 44.05
CA TYR A 810 17.53 2.52 44.92
C TYR A 810 16.63 3.67 45.38
N ASN A 811 15.31 3.46 45.43
CA ASN A 811 14.36 4.52 45.81
C ASN A 811 13.90 4.48 47.29
N TYR A 812 14.07 3.36 48.00
CA TYR A 812 13.62 3.17 49.39
C TYR A 812 14.53 2.19 50.16
N THR A 813 14.59 2.26 51.49
CA THR A 813 15.33 1.27 52.29
C THR A 813 14.76 -0.14 52.08
N SER A 814 15.48 -0.99 51.35
CA SER A 814 15.23 -2.42 51.29
C SER A 814 16.33 -3.13 52.02
N ASN A 815 16.00 -4.10 52.87
CA ASN A 815 16.96 -4.92 53.59
C ASN A 815 17.75 -5.91 52.69
N GLN A 816 17.67 -5.77 51.37
CA GLN A 816 18.25 -6.71 50.41
C GLN A 816 19.00 -5.99 49.29
N PRO A 817 20.06 -6.61 48.77
CA PRO A 817 20.91 -5.96 47.80
C PRO A 817 20.36 -5.95 46.37
N ALA A 818 20.75 -4.93 45.60
CA ALA A 818 20.50 -4.84 44.16
C ALA A 818 21.80 -5.00 43.38
N TYR A 819 21.73 -5.73 42.26
CA TYR A 819 22.86 -5.96 41.39
C TYR A 819 22.56 -5.43 39.99
N TRP A 820 23.53 -4.72 39.42
CA TRP A 820 23.51 -4.24 38.04
C TRP A 820 24.76 -4.67 37.31
N ASP A 821 24.60 -4.97 36.04
CA ASP A 821 25.72 -5.41 35.20
C ASP A 821 25.56 -4.97 33.75
N ASP A 822 26.67 -4.95 33.01
CA ASP A 822 26.69 -4.78 31.56
C ASP A 822 25.89 -3.55 31.07
N ILE A 823 26.14 -2.37 31.66
CA ILE A 823 25.47 -1.13 31.24
C ILE A 823 26.05 -0.68 29.91
N MET A 824 25.18 -0.38 28.96
CA MET A 824 25.56 0.03 27.62
C MET A 824 24.66 1.14 27.10
N LEU A 825 25.28 2.17 26.54
CA LEU A 825 24.63 3.16 25.69
C LEU A 825 25.08 2.99 24.24
N GLU A 826 24.10 2.70 23.39
CA GLU A 826 24.26 2.65 21.94
C GLU A 826 23.61 3.88 21.30
N SER A 827 24.29 4.56 20.38
CA SER A 827 23.74 5.71 19.66
C SER A 827 24.11 5.66 18.18
N VAL A 828 23.26 6.26 17.35
CA VAL A 828 23.43 6.28 15.90
C VAL A 828 24.26 7.51 15.52
N THR A 829 25.30 7.33 14.73
CA THR A 829 26.06 8.45 14.17
C THR A 829 25.17 9.31 13.27
N PRO A 830 25.17 10.65 13.41
CA PRO A 830 24.38 11.51 12.55
C PRO A 830 24.71 11.33 11.06
N ALA A 831 23.70 11.49 10.22
CA ALA A 831 23.90 11.53 8.78
C ALA A 831 24.75 12.74 8.39
N ALA A 832 25.59 12.59 7.36
CA ALA A 832 26.42 13.69 6.89
C ALA A 832 25.57 14.80 6.25
N PRO A 833 25.86 16.08 6.53
CA PRO A 833 25.20 17.18 5.85
C PRO A 833 25.52 17.14 4.35
N THR A 834 24.66 17.71 3.52
CA THR A 834 24.87 17.78 2.06
C THR A 834 24.91 19.23 1.58
N ASN A 835 25.19 19.46 0.30
CA ASN A 835 25.17 20.79 -0.33
C ASN A 835 26.05 21.83 0.40
N VAL A 836 27.21 21.39 0.90
CA VAL A 836 28.13 22.27 1.62
C VAL A 836 28.71 23.31 0.68
N SER A 837 28.48 24.58 0.98
CA SER A 837 28.98 25.73 0.20
C SER A 837 29.40 26.87 1.12
N GLY A 838 30.53 27.52 0.80
CA GLY A 838 31.01 28.67 1.57
C GLY A 838 30.58 29.99 0.93
N ALA A 839 29.84 30.80 1.68
CA ALA A 839 29.47 32.17 1.32
C ALA A 839 30.38 33.19 2.02
N ALA A 840 30.91 34.14 1.26
CA ALA A 840 31.74 35.22 1.80
C ALA A 840 30.91 36.11 2.74
N LEU A 841 31.30 36.24 4.01
CA LEU A 841 30.66 37.18 4.95
C LEU A 841 31.47 38.46 5.10
N SER A 842 32.80 38.33 5.14
CA SER A 842 33.73 39.46 5.22
C SER A 842 35.05 39.11 4.56
N THR A 843 36.02 40.02 4.66
CA THR A 843 37.41 39.75 4.25
C THR A 843 38.10 38.70 5.14
N SER A 844 37.50 38.30 6.26
CA SER A 844 38.09 37.36 7.22
C SER A 844 37.13 36.28 7.74
N SER A 845 35.97 36.11 7.10
CA SER A 845 34.99 35.10 7.50
C SER A 845 34.20 34.53 6.34
N ILE A 846 33.85 33.25 6.47
CA ILE A 846 33.02 32.49 5.54
C ILE A 846 31.88 31.85 6.33
N ARG A 847 30.66 31.91 5.79
CA ARG A 847 29.53 31.09 6.22
C ARG A 847 29.50 29.80 5.45
N TRP A 848 29.67 28.68 6.13
CA TRP A 848 29.49 27.34 5.56
C TRP A 848 28.02 26.96 5.62
N ASN A 849 27.31 27.14 4.52
CA ASN A 849 25.92 26.70 4.36
C ASN A 849 25.88 25.23 3.98
N PHE A 850 24.85 24.52 4.42
CA PHE A 850 24.62 23.11 4.11
C PHE A 850 23.15 22.75 4.28
N THR A 851 22.77 21.58 3.78
CA THR A 851 21.51 20.92 4.09
C THR A 851 21.74 19.95 5.22
N ASP A 852 21.04 20.16 6.33
CA ASP A 852 20.96 19.19 7.42
C ASP A 852 20.18 17.95 6.97
N ASN A 853 20.73 16.78 7.26
CA ASN A 853 20.20 15.48 6.86
C ASN A 853 19.94 14.56 8.05
N ALA A 854 20.21 15.05 9.25
CA ALA A 854 20.04 14.30 10.48
C ALA A 854 19.01 15.04 11.34
N ASN A 855 18.48 14.34 12.33
CA ASN A 855 17.69 14.92 13.41
C ASN A 855 18.16 14.43 14.79
N ASN A 856 19.25 13.67 14.82
CA ASN A 856 19.86 13.09 16.01
C ASN A 856 21.16 13.80 16.43
N GLU A 857 21.59 14.79 15.66
CA GLU A 857 22.69 15.71 15.92
C GLU A 857 22.33 16.77 16.96
N ILE A 858 23.38 17.33 17.57
CA ILE A 858 23.28 18.47 18.48
C ILE A 858 23.91 19.72 17.86
N GLY A 859 24.57 19.58 16.71
CA GLY A 859 25.18 20.67 15.99
C GLY A 859 26.07 20.20 14.84
N HIS A 860 26.80 21.17 14.28
CA HIS A 860 27.70 20.97 13.15
C HIS A 860 29.08 21.57 13.41
N ARG A 861 30.11 20.93 12.85
CA ARG A 861 31.52 21.35 12.94
C ARG A 861 32.15 21.49 11.56
N VAL A 862 33.03 22.46 11.42
CA VAL A 862 33.81 22.75 10.22
C VAL A 862 35.26 22.37 10.48
N TYR A 863 35.84 21.61 9.55
CA TYR A 863 37.18 21.07 9.64
C TYR A 863 38.10 21.54 8.50
N ASP A 864 39.33 21.87 8.86
CA ASP A 864 40.48 21.99 7.96
C ASP A 864 41.41 20.79 8.18
N GLY A 865 41.34 19.81 7.26
CA GLY A 865 41.92 18.49 7.51
C GLY A 865 41.34 17.86 8.78
N ALA A 866 42.19 17.63 9.79
CA ALA A 866 41.79 17.10 11.09
C ALA A 866 41.49 18.19 12.15
N ALA A 867 41.81 19.46 11.87
CA ALA A 867 41.65 20.55 12.82
C ALA A 867 40.22 21.12 12.76
N LYS A 868 39.53 21.22 13.90
CA LYS A 868 38.24 21.90 14.01
C LYS A 868 38.46 23.41 13.97
N VAL A 869 37.88 24.08 12.99
CA VAL A 869 38.02 25.54 12.75
C VAL A 869 36.72 26.32 12.98
N GLY A 870 35.59 25.63 13.07
CA GLY A 870 34.29 26.22 13.41
C GLY A 870 33.35 25.19 14.03
N GLU A 871 32.44 25.65 14.87
CA GLU A 871 31.40 24.82 15.51
C GLU A 871 30.17 25.66 15.78
N ARG A 872 29.00 25.07 15.60
CA ARG A 872 27.74 25.65 16.03
C ARG A 872 26.86 24.56 16.63
N GLU A 873 26.58 24.71 17.91
CA GLU A 873 25.72 23.79 18.67
C GLU A 873 24.30 24.35 18.70
N ALA A 874 23.47 23.83 17.81
CA ALA A 874 22.05 24.14 17.70
C ALA A 874 21.38 23.08 16.81
N PHE A 875 20.13 22.76 17.11
CA PHE A 875 19.35 21.78 16.37
C PHE A 875 18.87 22.37 15.03
N ASP A 876 18.77 21.51 14.01
CA ASP A 876 18.16 21.83 12.71
C ASP A 876 18.74 23.12 12.07
N ILE A 877 20.05 23.30 12.17
CA ILE A 877 20.75 24.44 11.60
C ILE A 877 21.30 24.12 10.22
N ASN A 878 21.37 25.13 9.36
CA ASN A 878 21.87 24.97 7.98
C ASN A 878 23.16 25.76 7.72
N TYR A 879 23.84 26.24 8.77
CA TYR A 879 25.12 26.94 8.60
C TYR A 879 26.02 26.95 9.85
N VAL A 880 27.33 27.09 9.62
CA VAL A 880 28.37 27.41 10.62
C VAL A 880 29.26 28.53 10.08
N ASP A 881 29.55 29.56 10.89
CA ASP A 881 30.44 30.66 10.51
C ASP A 881 31.89 30.36 10.95
N GLU A 882 32.86 30.50 10.05
CA GLU A 882 34.30 30.42 10.31
C GLU A 882 34.92 31.82 10.23
N THR A 883 35.78 32.19 11.19
CA THR A 883 36.41 33.52 11.29
C THR A 883 37.93 33.43 11.36
N GLY A 884 38.64 34.54 11.11
CA GLY A 884 40.10 34.61 11.20
C GLY A 884 40.82 34.25 9.90
N LEU A 885 40.12 34.35 8.77
CA LEU A 885 40.62 34.00 7.43
C LEU A 885 41.31 35.19 6.75
N ALA A 886 42.11 34.91 5.71
CA ALA A 886 42.74 35.92 4.87
C ALA A 886 41.78 36.39 3.75
N ALA A 887 41.92 37.64 3.30
CA ALA A 887 41.08 38.22 2.24
C ALA A 887 41.30 37.54 0.88
N ASN A 888 40.28 37.55 0.01
CA ASN A 888 40.28 36.92 -1.32
C ASN A 888 40.99 35.55 -1.37
N THR A 889 40.75 34.71 -0.37
CA THR A 889 41.41 33.41 -0.25
C THR A 889 40.35 32.33 -0.25
N THR A 890 40.55 31.33 -1.12
CA THR A 890 39.64 30.19 -1.22
C THR A 890 40.06 29.12 -0.22
N TYR A 891 39.13 28.71 0.63
CA TYR A 891 39.30 27.65 1.61
C TYR A 891 38.45 26.45 1.22
N ASN A 892 39.02 25.26 1.37
CA ASN A 892 38.29 24.01 1.29
C ASN A 892 38.09 23.49 2.71
N ARG A 893 36.85 23.19 3.06
CA ARG A 893 36.48 22.69 4.38
C ARG A 893 35.62 21.47 4.28
N THR A 894 35.60 20.72 5.37
CA THR A 894 34.71 19.59 5.56
C THR A 894 33.74 19.89 6.67
N VAL A 895 32.43 19.78 6.43
CA VAL A 895 31.40 19.94 7.45
C VAL A 895 30.91 18.58 7.91
N LYS A 896 30.74 18.41 9.23
CA LYS A 896 30.21 17.21 9.86
C LYS A 896 29.09 17.55 10.82
N ALA A 897 28.04 16.73 10.84
CA ALA A 897 27.06 16.73 11.92
C ALA A 897 27.62 15.91 13.10
N TYR A 898 27.31 16.27 14.33
CA TYR A 898 27.79 15.55 15.52
C TYR A 898 26.73 15.36 16.59
N ALA A 899 26.84 14.26 17.34
CA ALA A 899 26.03 13.92 18.52
C ALA A 899 26.95 13.32 19.59
N GLY A 900 27.15 14.05 20.69
CA GLY A 900 28.16 13.68 21.70
C GLY A 900 29.55 13.52 21.07
N ILE A 901 30.11 12.31 21.16
CA ILE A 901 31.41 11.96 20.55
C ILE A 901 31.31 11.46 19.10
N LEU A 902 30.10 11.21 18.60
CA LEU A 902 29.88 10.69 17.25
C LEU A 902 29.89 11.84 16.25
N GLU A 903 30.63 11.66 15.15
CA GLU A 903 30.63 12.58 14.02
C GLU A 903 30.28 11.85 12.73
N SER A 904 29.49 12.50 11.89
CA SER A 904 29.17 12.00 10.56
C SER A 904 30.42 11.87 9.68
N ALA A 905 30.27 11.18 8.55
CA ALA A 905 31.18 11.39 7.44
C ALA A 905 31.22 12.89 7.07
N GLY A 906 32.38 13.34 6.59
CA GLY A 906 32.58 14.73 6.25
C GLY A 906 32.18 15.06 4.83
N THR A 907 31.46 16.16 4.65
CA THR A 907 31.10 16.67 3.32
C THR A 907 31.94 17.90 2.98
N ALA A 908 32.67 17.82 1.88
CA ALA A 908 33.55 18.88 1.43
C ALA A 908 32.76 20.04 0.80
N GLY A 909 33.24 21.26 1.00
CA GLY A 909 32.80 22.45 0.28
C GLY A 909 33.92 23.48 0.17
N SER A 910 33.78 24.41 -0.76
CA SER A 910 34.70 25.54 -0.94
C SER A 910 34.01 26.87 -0.71
N GLY A 911 34.75 27.85 -0.21
CA GLY A 911 34.30 29.23 -0.06
C GLY A 911 35.47 30.18 -0.19
N THR A 912 35.21 31.38 -0.68
CA THR A 912 36.21 32.43 -0.83
C THR A 912 35.80 33.63 0.01
N THR A 913 36.68 34.15 0.85
CA THR A 913 36.45 35.41 1.58
C THR A 913 36.30 36.59 0.62
N LEU A 914 35.72 37.70 1.07
CA LEU A 914 35.67 38.92 0.25
C LEU A 914 37.08 39.44 -0.05
N SER A 915 37.23 40.12 -1.19
CA SER A 915 38.46 40.85 -1.53
C SER A 915 38.62 42.10 -0.69
N VAL A 916 39.82 42.68 -0.68
CA VAL A 916 39.99 44.03 -0.14
C VAL A 916 39.17 45.02 -0.97
N ALA A 917 38.40 45.90 -0.33
CA ALA A 917 37.60 46.90 -1.02
C ALA A 917 38.48 47.92 -1.75
N PRO A 918 38.06 48.42 -2.93
CA PRO A 918 38.80 49.47 -3.63
C PRO A 918 38.86 50.76 -2.80
N SER A 919 40.01 51.43 -2.83
CA SER A 919 40.28 52.70 -2.16
C SER A 919 41.39 53.44 -2.92
N ALA A 920 41.64 54.71 -2.56
CA ALA A 920 42.78 55.46 -3.11
C ALA A 920 44.15 54.79 -2.85
N ALA A 921 44.23 53.83 -1.92
CA ALA A 921 45.44 53.04 -1.66
C ALA A 921 45.58 51.82 -2.57
N THR A 922 44.50 51.34 -3.19
CA THR A 922 44.48 50.13 -4.03
C THR A 922 44.31 50.43 -5.52
N VAL A 923 43.87 51.64 -5.89
CA VAL A 923 43.79 52.11 -7.29
C VAL A 923 44.34 53.53 -7.39
N THR A 924 45.34 53.73 -8.25
CA THR A 924 45.96 55.04 -8.53
C THR A 924 45.96 55.36 -10.01
N CYS A 925 46.16 56.63 -10.36
CA CYS A 925 46.35 57.10 -11.74
C CYS A 925 47.75 57.71 -11.89
N ASP A 926 48.31 57.65 -13.09
CA ASP A 926 49.51 58.41 -13.50
C ASP A 926 49.32 59.93 -13.46
N LYS A 927 48.07 60.41 -13.48
CA LYS A 927 47.66 61.81 -13.45
C LYS A 927 47.01 62.17 -12.12
N ASN A 928 47.24 63.39 -11.63
CA ASN A 928 46.56 63.93 -10.45
C ASN A 928 45.12 64.37 -10.79
N ILE A 929 44.19 64.16 -9.86
CA ILE A 929 42.81 64.66 -9.93
C ILE A 929 42.78 66.20 -9.85
N ASN A 930 41.72 66.82 -10.39
CA ASN A 930 41.53 68.27 -10.47
C ASN A 930 42.60 69.04 -11.27
N VAL A 931 43.34 68.35 -12.14
CA VAL A 931 44.33 68.94 -13.05
C VAL A 931 43.86 68.72 -14.49
N THR A 932 44.10 69.71 -15.35
CA THR A 932 43.75 69.67 -16.78
C THR A 932 44.92 69.13 -17.59
N TYR A 933 44.63 68.20 -18.50
CA TYR A 933 45.62 67.56 -19.36
C TYR A 933 45.23 67.65 -20.84
N GLY A 934 46.23 67.84 -21.71
CA GLY A 934 46.09 67.79 -23.17
C GLY A 934 46.11 66.38 -23.77
N ASP A 935 46.54 65.41 -22.98
CA ASP A 935 46.60 63.99 -23.35
C ASP A 935 45.34 63.27 -22.87
N ASP A 936 44.69 62.56 -23.81
CA ASP A 936 43.40 61.90 -23.65
C ASP A 936 43.48 60.57 -22.90
N LYS A 937 44.69 60.03 -22.67
CA LYS A 937 44.89 58.74 -22.01
C LYS A 937 45.20 58.87 -20.53
N PHE A 938 44.50 58.10 -19.70
CA PHE A 938 44.69 58.04 -18.25
C PHE A 938 45.03 56.61 -17.87
N THR A 939 46.21 56.39 -17.28
CA THR A 939 46.70 55.05 -16.95
C THR A 939 46.47 54.76 -15.47
N PHE A 940 45.54 53.86 -15.21
CA PHE A 940 45.21 53.42 -13.86
C PHE A 940 46.00 52.17 -13.48
N THR A 941 46.51 52.15 -12.25
CA THR A 941 47.31 51.05 -11.69
C THR A 941 46.62 50.47 -10.46
N ALA A 942 46.43 49.15 -10.45
CA ALA A 942 45.96 48.41 -9.28
C ALA A 942 47.14 48.22 -8.32
N VAL A 943 47.20 49.04 -7.28
CA VAL A 943 48.31 49.05 -6.33
C VAL A 943 48.30 47.74 -5.54
N GLY A 944 49.43 47.03 -5.57
CA GLY A 944 49.56 45.68 -5.02
C GLY A 944 49.22 44.57 -6.03
N GLY A 945 48.58 44.88 -7.16
CA GLY A 945 48.21 43.90 -8.19
C GLY A 945 47.00 43.02 -7.83
N PHE A 946 46.78 41.98 -8.63
CA PHE A 946 45.60 41.11 -8.56
C PHE A 946 45.93 39.76 -7.89
N GLY A 947 44.89 39.05 -7.41
CA GLY A 947 44.98 37.69 -6.87
C GLY A 947 44.74 37.58 -5.36
N ALA A 948 45.18 36.46 -4.78
CA ALA A 948 44.91 36.10 -3.38
C ALA A 948 45.43 37.16 -2.39
N GLY A 949 44.65 37.44 -1.33
CA GLY A 949 44.94 38.51 -0.37
C GLY A 949 44.58 39.93 -0.85
N LYS A 950 44.19 40.10 -2.11
CA LYS A 950 43.96 41.39 -2.77
C LYS A 950 42.58 41.39 -3.45
N VAL A 951 42.45 42.04 -4.60
CA VAL A 951 41.29 41.94 -5.49
C VAL A 951 41.57 40.90 -6.58
N ASP A 952 40.55 40.18 -7.05
CA ASP A 952 40.69 39.30 -8.22
C ASP A 952 40.60 40.09 -9.52
N HIS A 953 39.57 40.92 -9.64
CA HIS A 953 39.40 41.89 -10.71
C HIS A 953 38.52 43.06 -10.26
N TYR A 954 38.62 44.17 -10.98
CA TYR A 954 37.67 45.26 -10.90
C TYR A 954 36.70 45.18 -12.07
N GLN A 955 35.42 45.52 -11.84
CA GLN A 955 34.61 46.08 -12.91
C GLN A 955 34.82 47.59 -12.93
N ILE A 956 34.93 48.18 -14.11
CA ILE A 956 35.24 49.59 -14.30
C ILE A 956 34.27 50.28 -15.25
N ALA A 957 33.92 51.52 -14.91
CA ALA A 957 33.24 52.44 -15.81
C ALA A 957 34.02 53.76 -15.87
N TRP A 958 34.11 54.32 -17.07
CA TRP A 958 34.79 55.59 -17.35
C TRP A 958 33.79 56.53 -18.01
N ASP A 959 33.32 57.50 -17.24
CA ASP A 959 32.29 58.43 -17.70
C ASP A 959 32.42 59.80 -17.02
N LYS A 960 31.49 60.72 -17.28
CA LYS A 960 31.54 62.12 -16.82
C LYS A 960 30.72 62.37 -15.55
N GLN A 961 30.15 61.33 -14.93
CA GLN A 961 29.36 61.43 -13.70
C GLN A 961 30.24 61.23 -12.48
N ALA A 962 29.94 61.91 -11.37
CA ALA A 962 30.72 61.77 -10.14
C ALA A 962 30.48 60.41 -9.43
N THR A 963 29.41 59.70 -9.79
CA THR A 963 29.01 58.40 -9.24
C THR A 963 28.42 57.54 -10.35
N HIS A 964 28.54 56.22 -10.24
CA HIS A 964 28.08 55.30 -11.28
C HIS A 964 27.04 54.29 -10.79
N THR A 965 26.05 54.01 -11.64
CA THR A 965 25.04 52.97 -11.40
C THR A 965 25.42 51.70 -12.16
N TRP A 966 25.81 50.67 -11.40
CA TRP A 966 26.28 49.40 -11.95
C TRP A 966 25.15 48.59 -12.59
N THR A 967 25.34 48.22 -13.85
CA THR A 967 24.42 47.41 -14.67
C THR A 967 24.86 45.95 -14.79
N GLY A 968 26.12 45.64 -14.47
CA GLY A 968 26.73 44.33 -14.65
C GLY A 968 27.36 44.12 -16.04
N SER A 969 27.27 45.12 -16.93
CA SER A 969 27.86 45.08 -18.28
C SER A 969 29.19 45.83 -18.39
N GLU A 970 29.71 46.33 -17.25
CA GLU A 970 30.92 47.12 -17.18
C GLU A 970 32.18 46.30 -17.54
N ALA A 971 33.20 46.99 -18.07
CA ALA A 971 34.42 46.34 -18.50
C ALA A 971 35.20 45.76 -17.31
N THR A 972 35.85 44.61 -17.51
CA THR A 972 36.65 43.95 -16.48
C THR A 972 38.12 44.35 -16.58
N TRP A 973 38.72 44.73 -15.45
CA TRP A 973 40.15 44.98 -15.29
C TRP A 973 40.76 43.97 -14.31
N SER A 974 41.59 43.06 -14.84
CA SER A 974 42.10 41.88 -14.10
C SER A 974 43.61 41.69 -14.14
N SER A 975 44.35 42.56 -14.84
CA SER A 975 45.83 42.52 -14.86
C SER A 975 46.44 43.87 -15.18
N GLY A 976 47.70 44.05 -14.76
CA GLY A 976 48.53 45.20 -15.14
C GLY A 976 47.88 46.56 -14.86
N THR A 977 48.04 47.48 -15.81
CA THR A 977 47.40 48.79 -15.82
C THR A 977 46.17 48.79 -16.73
N SER A 978 45.23 49.69 -16.48
CA SER A 978 44.08 49.94 -17.35
C SER A 978 44.18 51.36 -17.90
N VAL A 979 44.24 51.49 -19.23
CA VAL A 979 44.28 52.79 -19.90
C VAL A 979 42.87 53.17 -20.31
N GLN A 980 42.35 54.26 -19.77
CA GLN A 980 41.07 54.84 -20.17
C GLN A 980 41.31 56.07 -21.04
N THR A 981 40.49 56.24 -22.08
CA THR A 981 40.61 57.35 -23.02
C THR A 981 39.42 58.29 -22.89
N ALA A 982 39.67 59.56 -22.59
CA ALA A 982 38.66 60.61 -22.59
C ALA A 982 38.26 60.93 -24.03
N THR A 983 37.00 60.70 -24.38
CA THR A 983 36.52 60.87 -25.78
C THR A 983 36.12 62.31 -26.12
N SER A 984 36.07 63.20 -25.13
CA SER A 984 35.75 64.62 -25.29
C SER A 984 36.23 65.44 -24.10
N SER A 985 36.48 66.73 -24.31
CA SER A 985 36.88 67.63 -23.22
C SER A 985 35.88 67.64 -22.07
N GLY A 986 36.39 67.73 -20.84
CA GLY A 986 35.61 67.82 -19.60
C GLY A 986 36.15 66.96 -18.47
N SER A 987 35.39 66.91 -17.38
CA SER A 987 35.69 66.11 -16.19
C SER A 987 35.26 64.66 -16.37
N TRP A 988 36.19 63.75 -16.14
CA TRP A 988 35.98 62.30 -16.22
C TRP A 988 36.28 61.63 -14.88
N TYR A 989 35.56 60.56 -14.58
CA TYR A 989 35.68 59.77 -13.37
C TYR A 989 35.87 58.30 -13.71
N LEU A 990 36.77 57.64 -12.99
CA LEU A 990 36.87 56.19 -12.98
C LEU A 990 36.06 55.64 -11.81
N HIS A 991 35.08 54.81 -12.11
CA HIS A 991 34.33 54.04 -11.14
C HIS A 991 34.87 52.62 -11.12
N VAL A 992 35.21 52.11 -9.94
CA VAL A 992 35.70 50.74 -9.78
C VAL A 992 34.89 49.99 -8.74
N LYS A 993 34.59 48.72 -9.00
CA LYS A 993 33.95 47.79 -8.08
C LYS A 993 34.82 46.55 -7.95
N GLY A 994 35.24 46.23 -6.73
CA GLY A 994 36.18 45.12 -6.48
C GLY A 994 35.46 43.79 -6.35
N PHE A 995 36.04 42.72 -6.89
CA PHE A 995 35.52 41.36 -6.79
C PHE A 995 36.57 40.40 -6.25
N ASN A 996 36.12 39.40 -5.50
CA ASN A 996 36.95 38.26 -5.13
C ASN A 996 36.97 37.22 -6.27
N SER A 997 37.79 36.18 -6.12
CA SER A 997 37.95 35.12 -7.15
C SER A 997 36.71 34.24 -7.33
N ALA A 998 35.68 34.41 -6.49
CA ALA A 998 34.37 33.77 -6.64
C ALA A 998 33.33 34.70 -7.30
N GLY A 999 33.74 35.89 -7.77
CA GLY A 999 32.85 36.85 -8.42
C GLY A 999 31.90 37.58 -7.45
N VAL A 1000 32.20 37.57 -6.14
CA VAL A 1000 31.43 38.33 -5.13
C VAL A 1000 32.06 39.71 -4.96
N ALA A 1001 31.23 40.74 -5.13
CA ALA A 1001 31.66 42.13 -5.02
C ALA A 1001 31.94 42.55 -3.57
N ASN A 1002 32.96 43.39 -3.37
CA ASN A 1002 33.20 44.08 -2.10
C ASN A 1002 33.64 45.53 -2.32
N GLY A 1003 32.72 46.47 -2.08
CA GLY A 1003 32.97 47.91 -2.14
C GLY A 1003 33.12 48.50 -3.54
N THR A 1004 33.04 49.83 -3.60
CA THR A 1004 33.24 50.64 -4.80
C THR A 1004 34.12 51.85 -4.49
N LEU A 1005 34.80 52.39 -5.50
CA LEU A 1005 35.55 53.64 -5.42
C LEU A 1005 35.27 54.47 -6.67
N ASP A 1006 34.99 55.76 -6.47
CA ASP A 1006 34.86 56.75 -7.53
C ASP A 1006 36.09 57.67 -7.47
N LEU A 1007 36.88 57.70 -8.55
CA LEU A 1007 38.15 58.42 -8.62
C LEU A 1007 38.09 59.50 -9.70
N GLY A 1008 38.25 60.76 -9.30
CA GLY A 1008 38.20 61.92 -10.20
C GLY A 1008 37.81 63.21 -9.47
N PRO A 1009 37.56 64.31 -10.19
CA PRO A 1009 37.59 64.39 -11.65
C PRO A 1009 39.01 64.44 -12.22
N PHE A 1010 39.23 63.77 -13.35
CA PHE A 1010 40.36 63.98 -14.25
C PHE A 1010 39.88 64.88 -15.40
N ILE A 1011 40.56 66.00 -15.65
CA ILE A 1011 40.07 67.00 -16.61
C ILE A 1011 40.87 66.85 -17.90
N TYR A 1012 40.20 66.50 -19.00
CA TYR A 1012 40.80 66.44 -20.35
C TYR A 1012 40.39 67.68 -21.17
N ASN A 1013 41.34 68.26 -21.90
CA ASN A 1013 41.08 69.32 -22.88
C ASN A 1013 41.90 69.09 -24.16
N SER A 1014 41.24 68.91 -25.30
CA SER A 1014 41.87 68.51 -26.58
C SER A 1014 42.60 69.64 -27.33
N ASP A 1015 43.05 70.70 -26.66
CA ASP A 1015 43.64 71.83 -27.37
C ASP A 1015 45.07 71.55 -27.84
N SER A 1016 45.31 71.77 -29.12
CA SER A 1016 46.56 71.47 -29.84
C SER A 1016 47.10 72.67 -30.62
N VAL A 1017 46.51 73.85 -30.41
CA VAL A 1017 46.92 75.09 -31.05
C VAL A 1017 48.02 75.73 -30.20
N ASP A 1018 49.14 76.09 -30.84
CA ASP A 1018 50.19 76.84 -30.15
C ASP A 1018 49.76 78.30 -29.91
N PRO A 1019 50.18 78.92 -28.79
CA PRO A 1019 50.02 80.36 -28.56
C PRO A 1019 50.55 81.19 -29.72
N GLN A 1020 49.88 82.28 -30.05
CA GLN A 1020 50.37 83.25 -31.02
C GLN A 1020 50.98 84.47 -30.31
N ILE A 1021 52.29 84.72 -30.50
CA ILE A 1021 52.94 85.97 -30.05
C ILE A 1021 52.68 87.04 -31.12
N ASN A 1022 51.89 88.04 -30.79
CA ASN A 1022 51.45 89.09 -31.71
C ASN A 1022 52.46 90.24 -31.80
N SER A 1023 53.11 90.60 -30.70
CA SER A 1023 54.18 91.61 -30.69
C SER A 1023 55.12 91.49 -29.49
N VAL A 1024 56.37 91.93 -29.65
CA VAL A 1024 57.37 92.09 -28.59
C VAL A 1024 57.93 93.51 -28.64
N THR A 1025 57.80 94.26 -27.55
CA THR A 1025 58.30 95.64 -27.41
C THR A 1025 59.33 95.72 -26.30
N ILE A 1026 60.41 96.47 -26.53
CA ILE A 1026 61.53 96.60 -25.61
C ILE A 1026 61.82 98.08 -25.35
N ALA A 1027 61.90 98.46 -24.07
CA ALA A 1027 62.20 99.84 -23.67
C ALA A 1027 63.08 99.91 -22.40
N PRO A 1028 64.13 100.75 -22.37
CA PRO A 1028 64.67 101.52 -23.48
C PRO A 1028 65.53 100.64 -24.42
N ALA A 1029 65.53 100.93 -25.72
CA ALA A 1029 66.29 100.17 -26.73
C ALA A 1029 67.83 100.32 -26.62
N MET A 1030 68.32 101.19 -25.72
CA MET A 1030 69.74 101.40 -25.40
C MET A 1030 69.92 101.51 -23.89
N VAL A 1031 70.82 100.72 -23.32
CA VAL A 1031 71.04 100.56 -21.86
C VAL A 1031 72.53 100.38 -21.53
N LEU A 1032 72.93 100.52 -20.27
CA LEU A 1032 74.27 100.06 -19.85
C LEU A 1032 74.21 98.56 -19.57
N GLY A 1033 75.35 97.87 -19.72
CA GLY A 1033 75.45 96.48 -19.31
C GLY A 1033 75.15 96.34 -17.81
N GLY A 1034 74.18 95.50 -17.46
CA GLY A 1034 73.69 95.31 -16.10
C GLY A 1034 72.44 96.11 -15.71
N ASP A 1035 71.94 97.04 -16.56
CA ASP A 1035 70.67 97.74 -16.31
C ASP A 1035 69.46 96.88 -16.69
N ALA A 1036 68.27 97.22 -16.17
CA ALA A 1036 67.02 96.56 -16.55
C ALA A 1036 66.50 97.07 -17.90
N VAL A 1037 65.99 96.14 -18.71
CA VAL A 1037 65.29 96.39 -19.97
C VAL A 1037 63.86 95.90 -19.82
N HIS A 1038 62.89 96.80 -19.95
CA HIS A 1038 61.49 96.44 -19.86
C HIS A 1038 61.02 95.78 -21.15
N VAL A 1039 60.37 94.63 -21.04
CA VAL A 1039 59.84 93.83 -22.14
C VAL A 1039 58.33 93.73 -21.99
N THR A 1040 57.59 94.17 -23.01
CA THR A 1040 56.14 94.03 -23.13
C THR A 1040 55.82 93.08 -24.27
N VAL A 1041 54.97 92.08 -24.05
CA VAL A 1041 54.59 91.05 -25.02
C VAL A 1041 53.07 90.97 -25.13
N ASP A 1042 52.53 91.00 -26.34
CA ASP A 1042 51.13 90.63 -26.63
C ASP A 1042 51.10 89.19 -27.13
N ALA A 1043 50.45 88.28 -26.40
CA ALA A 1043 50.29 86.89 -26.80
C ALA A 1043 48.84 86.41 -26.60
N THR A 1044 48.28 85.78 -27.63
CA THR A 1044 46.90 85.25 -27.67
C THR A 1044 46.90 83.76 -27.87
N ASP A 1045 45.86 83.09 -27.36
CA ASP A 1045 45.63 81.67 -27.60
C ASP A 1045 44.13 81.36 -27.43
N ASN A 1046 43.62 80.26 -28.02
CA ASN A 1046 42.22 79.87 -27.95
C ASN A 1046 41.80 79.27 -26.59
N VAL A 1047 42.73 78.73 -25.80
CA VAL A 1047 42.50 78.40 -24.37
C VAL A 1047 43.17 79.37 -23.41
N GLY A 1048 43.86 80.37 -23.95
CA GLY A 1048 44.47 81.46 -23.22
C GLY A 1048 45.91 81.17 -22.82
N VAL A 1049 46.77 82.18 -22.94
CA VAL A 1049 48.18 82.11 -22.57
C VAL A 1049 48.29 82.14 -21.05
N THR A 1050 49.04 81.22 -20.45
CA THR A 1050 49.22 81.12 -19.00
C THR A 1050 50.61 81.52 -18.51
N SER A 1051 51.59 81.57 -19.41
CA SER A 1051 52.95 82.01 -19.08
C SER A 1051 53.63 82.64 -20.29
N VAL A 1052 54.29 83.78 -20.09
CA VAL A 1052 55.23 84.37 -21.07
C VAL A 1052 56.57 84.61 -20.39
N LYS A 1053 57.66 84.21 -21.06
CA LYS A 1053 59.04 84.40 -20.57
C LYS A 1053 59.90 85.12 -21.59
N ALA A 1054 60.74 86.06 -21.15
CA ALA A 1054 61.72 86.77 -21.98
C ALA A 1054 63.15 86.41 -21.51
N ASN A 1055 63.96 85.79 -22.38
CA ASN A 1055 65.28 85.22 -22.04
C ASN A 1055 65.26 84.37 -20.75
N GLY A 1056 64.16 83.62 -20.53
CA GLY A 1056 63.95 82.78 -19.36
C GLY A 1056 63.36 83.49 -18.13
N VAL A 1057 63.23 84.81 -18.13
CA VAL A 1057 62.59 85.60 -17.05
C VAL A 1057 61.08 85.62 -17.27
N SER A 1058 60.30 85.25 -16.25
CA SER A 1058 58.83 85.31 -16.34
C SER A 1058 58.31 86.74 -16.35
N LEU A 1059 57.43 87.03 -17.30
CA LEU A 1059 56.69 88.29 -17.37
C LEU A 1059 55.38 88.17 -16.57
N THR A 1060 54.84 89.32 -16.15
CA THR A 1060 53.60 89.45 -15.39
C THR A 1060 52.47 89.85 -16.34
N ASN A 1061 51.33 89.15 -16.32
CA ASN A 1061 50.15 89.58 -17.08
C ASN A 1061 49.59 90.87 -16.47
N THR A 1062 49.61 91.97 -17.22
CA THR A 1062 49.15 93.29 -16.76
C THR A 1062 47.73 93.61 -17.23
N GLY A 1063 47.10 92.72 -18.01
CA GLY A 1063 45.70 92.79 -18.41
C GLY A 1063 45.47 92.31 -19.85
N GLY A 1064 44.45 91.48 -20.05
CA GLY A 1064 44.14 90.90 -21.37
C GLY A 1064 45.27 89.99 -21.87
N ASN A 1065 45.76 90.28 -23.07
CA ASN A 1065 46.81 89.50 -23.74
C ASN A 1065 48.22 90.04 -23.49
N ILE A 1066 48.37 91.04 -22.62
CA ILE A 1066 49.62 91.79 -22.42
C ILE A 1066 50.40 91.27 -21.21
N TRP A 1067 51.68 91.02 -21.41
CA TRP A 1067 52.63 90.50 -20.42
C TRP A 1067 53.87 91.38 -20.35
N GLU A 1068 54.26 91.79 -19.14
CA GLU A 1068 55.32 92.79 -18.91
C GLU A 1068 56.33 92.36 -17.85
N GLY A 1069 57.59 92.74 -18.02
CA GLY A 1069 58.63 92.45 -17.03
C GLY A 1069 60.02 92.88 -17.48
N ASP A 1070 60.96 92.90 -16.54
CA ASP A 1070 62.30 93.41 -16.76
C ASP A 1070 63.32 92.28 -16.98
N VAL A 1071 64.15 92.42 -18.02
CA VAL A 1071 65.30 91.55 -18.29
C VAL A 1071 66.58 92.35 -18.09
N ILE A 1072 67.59 91.78 -17.42
CA ILE A 1072 68.87 92.46 -17.22
C ILE A 1072 69.69 92.46 -18.52
N ALA A 1073 70.14 93.64 -18.91
CA ALA A 1073 70.96 93.88 -20.09
C ALA A 1073 72.33 93.21 -19.99
N SER A 1074 72.78 92.60 -21.09
CA SER A 1074 74.09 91.94 -21.18
C SER A 1074 75.24 92.90 -20.87
N GLY A 1075 76.24 92.43 -20.12
CA GLY A 1075 77.46 93.20 -19.83
C GLY A 1075 78.36 93.42 -21.05
N ALA A 1076 78.16 92.67 -22.14
CA ALA A 1076 78.94 92.80 -23.37
C ALA A 1076 78.42 93.97 -24.22
N LEU A 1077 79.31 94.76 -24.83
CA LEU A 1077 78.94 95.89 -25.69
C LEU A 1077 78.44 95.39 -27.06
N GLY A 1078 77.33 95.94 -27.57
CA GLY A 1078 76.76 95.59 -28.87
C GLY A 1078 75.25 95.36 -28.84
N SER A 1079 74.69 94.84 -29.94
CA SER A 1079 73.27 94.48 -30.05
C SER A 1079 73.01 93.10 -29.45
N HIS A 1080 71.97 93.00 -28.62
CA HIS A 1080 71.52 91.76 -27.97
C HIS A 1080 70.06 91.49 -28.29
N PHE A 1081 69.71 90.21 -28.47
CA PHE A 1081 68.33 89.78 -28.73
C PHE A 1081 67.67 89.23 -27.46
N ILE A 1082 66.35 89.40 -27.39
CA ILE A 1082 65.47 88.81 -26.38
C ILE A 1082 64.62 87.77 -27.06
N THR A 1083 64.74 86.53 -26.62
CA THR A 1083 63.88 85.41 -27.02
C THR A 1083 62.69 85.35 -26.07
N VAL A 1084 61.49 85.51 -26.60
CA VAL A 1084 60.23 85.40 -25.87
C VAL A 1084 59.62 84.01 -26.12
N VAL A 1085 59.11 83.36 -25.07
CA VAL A 1085 58.36 82.11 -25.13
C VAL A 1085 57.01 82.29 -24.45
N ALA A 1086 55.92 82.09 -25.17
CA ALA A 1086 54.55 82.05 -24.64
C ALA A 1086 54.06 80.61 -24.54
N GLN A 1087 53.35 80.25 -23.46
CA GLN A 1087 52.82 78.91 -23.21
C GLN A 1087 51.35 78.98 -22.76
N ASP A 1088 50.48 78.13 -23.30
CA ASP A 1088 49.06 78.04 -22.93
C ASP A 1088 48.82 77.18 -21.66
N GLY A 1089 47.55 76.98 -21.28
CA GLY A 1089 47.16 76.18 -20.12
C GLY A 1089 47.23 74.66 -20.32
N VAL A 1090 47.54 74.19 -21.53
CA VAL A 1090 47.61 72.77 -21.90
C VAL A 1090 49.06 72.33 -22.16
N GLY A 1091 49.98 73.30 -22.26
CA GLY A 1091 51.42 73.12 -22.36
C GLY A 1091 52.02 73.45 -23.74
N ASN A 1092 51.20 73.86 -24.72
CA ASN A 1092 51.65 74.25 -26.06
C ASN A 1092 52.41 75.58 -26.00
N SER A 1093 53.42 75.78 -26.85
CA SER A 1093 54.32 76.93 -26.72
C SER A 1093 54.82 77.49 -28.04
N ALA A 1094 54.82 78.82 -28.18
CA ALA A 1094 55.45 79.53 -29.29
C ALA A 1094 56.63 80.40 -28.85
N THR A 1095 57.59 80.61 -29.76
CA THR A 1095 58.83 81.34 -29.49
C THR A 1095 59.05 82.45 -30.54
N ASP A 1096 59.42 83.65 -30.09
CA ASP A 1096 59.80 84.78 -30.95
C ASP A 1096 61.15 85.40 -30.50
N PRO A 1097 62.20 85.38 -31.35
CA PRO A 1097 63.50 85.98 -31.06
C PRO A 1097 63.68 87.44 -31.54
N SER A 1098 62.61 88.15 -31.93
CA SER A 1098 62.70 89.41 -32.68
C SER A 1098 63.08 90.67 -31.88
N GLY A 1099 62.90 90.69 -30.55
CA GLY A 1099 63.20 91.88 -29.75
C GLY A 1099 64.70 92.10 -29.59
N SER A 1100 65.23 93.32 -29.78
CA SER A 1100 66.64 93.63 -29.51
C SER A 1100 66.88 94.95 -28.74
N TYR A 1101 68.00 95.02 -28.01
CA TYR A 1101 68.51 96.21 -27.32
C TYR A 1101 70.03 96.36 -27.51
N LEU A 1102 70.57 97.57 -27.29
CA LEU A 1102 71.99 97.90 -27.48
C LEU A 1102 72.67 98.33 -26.17
N THR A 1103 73.91 97.89 -25.91
CA THR A 1103 74.67 98.22 -24.69
C THR A 1103 75.90 99.10 -24.95
N THR A 1104 76.15 100.11 -24.09
CA THR A 1104 77.24 101.12 -24.26
C THR A 1104 78.09 101.39 -22.99
N LEU A 1105 79.25 102.06 -23.12
CA LEU A 1105 80.28 102.26 -22.09
C LEU A 1105 80.45 103.75 -21.68
N VAL A 1106 80.38 104.01 -20.36
CA VAL A 1106 80.90 105.18 -19.59
C VAL A 1106 79.85 106.08 -18.89
N ARG A 1107 80.03 106.13 -17.56
CA ARG A 1107 79.37 106.93 -16.51
C ARG A 1107 80.43 107.89 -15.95
N GLY A 1108 80.34 109.19 -16.16
CA GLY A 1108 81.28 110.18 -15.57
C GLY A 1108 80.78 110.72 -14.24
N ALA A 1109 81.57 110.58 -13.17
CA ALA A 1109 81.22 110.98 -11.81
C ALA A 1109 82.11 112.14 -11.26
N SER A 1110 81.46 113.01 -10.48
CA SER A 1110 81.96 113.81 -9.35
C SER A 1110 82.60 115.21 -9.56
N ASN A 1111 81.97 116.17 -8.86
CA ASN A 1111 82.49 117.32 -8.10
C ASN A 1111 83.16 118.53 -8.78
N LYS A 1112 82.38 119.64 -8.76
CA LYS A 1112 82.72 121.08 -8.65
C LYS A 1112 83.84 121.68 -9.54
N ALA A 1113 83.35 122.40 -10.55
CA ALA A 1113 83.91 123.63 -11.18
C ALA A 1113 85.05 123.51 -12.23
N ALA A 1114 84.74 124.01 -13.44
CA ALA A 1114 85.60 124.47 -14.55
C ALA A 1114 86.58 123.44 -15.19
N TRP A 1115 86.19 122.69 -16.24
CA TRP A 1115 86.16 123.05 -17.69
C TRP A 1115 87.54 123.08 -18.35
N GLY A 1116 87.77 122.13 -19.27
CA GLY A 1116 88.91 122.11 -20.19
C GLY A 1116 89.61 120.76 -20.28
N VAL A 1117 88.92 119.70 -20.75
CA VAL A 1117 89.57 118.45 -21.17
C VAL A 1117 89.32 118.27 -22.67
N GLU A 1118 90.39 118.35 -23.46
CA GLU A 1118 90.42 117.91 -24.86
C GLU A 1118 90.26 116.39 -24.91
N MET A 1119 89.23 115.89 -25.61
CA MET A 1119 89.02 114.46 -25.85
C MET A 1119 89.02 114.18 -27.35
N ASN A 1120 90.01 113.38 -27.78
CA ASN A 1120 90.35 113.13 -29.18
C ASN A 1120 90.16 111.64 -29.49
N ALA A 1121 88.97 111.24 -29.98
CA ALA A 1121 88.75 109.97 -30.69
C ALA A 1121 87.46 110.03 -31.52
N ALA A 1122 87.61 110.01 -32.83
CA ALA A 1122 86.60 110.31 -33.86
C ALA A 1122 85.53 109.21 -34.10
N SER A 1123 85.25 108.34 -33.14
CA SER A 1123 84.28 107.23 -33.31
C SER A 1123 83.29 107.05 -32.15
N THR A 1124 83.26 107.95 -31.19
CA THR A 1124 82.41 107.84 -30.01
C THR A 1124 81.17 108.73 -30.15
N ILE A 1125 79.98 108.14 -30.08
CA ILE A 1125 78.73 108.89 -29.90
C ILE A 1125 78.64 109.26 -28.42
N TYR A 1126 78.67 110.55 -28.11
CA TYR A 1126 78.53 111.04 -26.73
C TYR A 1126 77.06 111.34 -26.46
N LEU A 1127 76.52 110.72 -25.41
CA LEU A 1127 75.19 111.03 -24.90
C LEU A 1127 75.30 112.16 -23.89
N PHE A 1128 74.64 113.28 -24.18
CA PHE A 1128 74.46 114.36 -23.22
C PHE A 1128 73.05 114.28 -22.64
N LYS A 1129 72.94 114.31 -21.31
CA LYS A 1129 71.65 114.41 -20.61
C LYS A 1129 71.43 115.88 -20.24
N PHE A 1130 70.44 116.53 -20.83
CA PHE A 1130 70.17 117.96 -20.63
C PHE A 1130 69.08 118.16 -19.56
N TRP A 1131 69.31 119.06 -18.60
CA TRP A 1131 68.43 119.32 -17.46
C TRP A 1131 67.94 120.79 -17.45
N GLY A 1132 67.45 121.29 -18.59
CA GLY A 1132 66.92 122.64 -18.77
C GLY A 1132 65.86 122.69 -19.88
N LYS A 1133 65.06 123.76 -19.91
CA LYS A 1133 63.94 123.92 -20.86
C LYS A 1133 64.49 124.22 -22.26
N VAL A 1134 64.28 123.33 -23.21
CA VAL A 1134 64.65 123.53 -24.63
C VAL A 1134 63.63 124.49 -25.24
N VAL A 1135 64.05 125.68 -25.69
CA VAL A 1135 63.13 126.75 -26.13
C VAL A 1135 62.92 126.77 -27.65
N GLU A 1136 63.87 126.30 -28.47
CA GLU A 1136 63.63 126.03 -29.90
C GLU A 1136 64.79 125.21 -30.51
N VAL A 1137 64.46 124.30 -31.44
CA VAL A 1137 65.42 123.60 -32.31
C VAL A 1137 64.97 123.79 -33.76
N ASP A 1138 65.73 124.55 -34.54
CA ASP A 1138 65.66 124.54 -36.00
C ASP A 1138 66.89 123.80 -36.54
N ASN A 1139 66.82 123.33 -37.78
CA ASN A 1139 67.49 122.14 -38.34
C ASN A 1139 68.99 121.88 -38.09
N ASP A 1140 69.74 122.80 -37.49
CA ASP A 1140 71.15 122.57 -37.11
C ASP A 1140 71.56 123.30 -35.80
N LYS A 1141 70.63 123.90 -35.04
CA LYS A 1141 70.89 124.68 -33.82
C LYS A 1141 69.80 124.50 -32.76
N PHE A 1142 70.21 124.35 -31.51
CA PHE A 1142 69.32 124.52 -30.35
C PHE A 1142 69.94 125.45 -29.32
N THR A 1143 69.09 126.25 -28.67
CA THR A 1143 69.52 127.19 -27.63
C THR A 1143 69.01 126.70 -26.26
N LEU A 1144 69.93 126.64 -25.30
CA LEU A 1144 69.70 126.26 -23.91
C LEU A 1144 69.55 127.52 -23.07
N ASP A 1145 68.36 127.75 -22.52
CA ASP A 1145 68.14 128.73 -21.46
C ASP A 1145 68.19 128.01 -20.11
N ASP A 1146 69.24 128.26 -19.33
CA ASP A 1146 69.41 127.71 -17.98
C ASP A 1146 68.70 128.58 -16.90
N GLY A 1147 67.78 129.46 -17.33
CA GLY A 1147 67.10 130.50 -16.53
C GLY A 1147 67.81 131.87 -16.60
N SER A 1148 68.68 132.03 -17.60
CA SER A 1148 70.06 132.43 -17.36
C SER A 1148 70.27 133.96 -17.23
N GLY A 1149 69.27 134.67 -17.74
CA GLY A 1149 69.45 135.99 -18.33
C GLY A 1149 70.33 136.01 -19.61
N SER A 1150 71.06 134.94 -19.97
CA SER A 1150 71.68 134.79 -21.30
C SER A 1150 71.66 133.32 -21.73
N PRO A 1151 71.09 132.97 -22.90
CA PRO A 1151 70.96 131.58 -23.30
C PRO A 1151 72.14 131.10 -24.18
N ILE A 1152 72.56 129.85 -23.98
CA ILE A 1152 73.70 129.18 -24.63
C ILE A 1152 73.28 128.53 -25.94
N THR A 1153 73.89 128.88 -27.07
CA THR A 1153 73.56 128.27 -28.39
C THR A 1153 74.50 127.10 -28.74
N VAL A 1154 73.93 125.94 -29.07
CA VAL A 1154 74.63 124.70 -29.47
C VAL A 1154 74.29 124.33 -30.92
N ILE A 1155 75.31 124.05 -31.75
CA ILE A 1155 75.16 123.61 -33.16
C ILE A 1155 75.30 122.08 -33.21
N ALA A 1156 74.29 121.36 -33.71
CA ALA A 1156 74.30 119.90 -33.82
C ALA A 1156 73.63 119.44 -35.13
N PRO A 1157 74.40 119.25 -36.22
CA PRO A 1157 73.82 118.92 -37.53
C PRO A 1157 73.19 117.52 -37.57
N GLY A 1158 71.96 117.41 -38.08
CA GLY A 1158 71.37 116.14 -38.53
C GLY A 1158 70.47 115.34 -37.58
N TYR A 1159 69.97 115.91 -36.48
CA TYR A 1159 68.98 115.25 -35.60
C TYR A 1159 67.60 115.93 -35.64
N LYS A 1160 66.56 115.18 -36.04
CA LYS A 1160 65.14 115.60 -35.99
C LYS A 1160 64.33 114.62 -35.13
N THR A 1161 64.18 114.88 -33.84
CA THR A 1161 63.05 114.43 -33.00
C THR A 1161 62.97 115.30 -31.74
N LYS A 1162 61.74 115.61 -31.30
CA LYS A 1162 61.43 116.47 -30.14
C LYS A 1162 62.20 115.99 -28.90
N VAL A 1163 63.13 116.80 -28.40
CA VAL A 1163 63.81 116.53 -27.14
C VAL A 1163 62.93 117.08 -26.02
N SER A 1164 62.42 116.20 -25.17
CA SER A 1164 61.68 116.54 -23.96
C SER A 1164 62.65 116.71 -22.79
N THR A 1165 62.30 117.49 -21.78
CA THR A 1165 63.13 117.64 -20.57
C THR A 1165 63.36 116.27 -19.92
N GLY A 1166 64.62 115.81 -19.87
CA GLY A 1166 64.99 114.48 -19.36
C GLY A 1166 65.44 113.48 -20.44
N ASP A 1167 65.22 113.78 -21.72
CA ASP A 1167 65.68 112.96 -22.84
C ASP A 1167 67.21 113.07 -23.06
N TYR A 1168 67.78 112.00 -23.61
CA TYR A 1168 69.18 111.96 -24.03
C TYR A 1168 69.28 112.35 -25.50
N ALA A 1169 70.10 113.34 -25.84
CA ALA A 1169 70.41 113.68 -27.22
C ALA A 1169 71.86 113.31 -27.54
N ALA A 1170 72.06 112.65 -28.68
CA ALA A 1170 73.37 112.25 -29.17
C ALA A 1170 73.89 113.33 -30.14
N ALA A 1171 75.08 113.89 -29.87
CA ALA A 1171 75.71 114.86 -30.76
C ALA A 1171 77.13 114.40 -31.16
N ARG A 1172 77.49 114.63 -32.42
CA ARG A 1172 78.85 114.43 -32.96
C ARG A 1172 79.48 115.79 -33.27
N GLY A 1173 80.53 116.20 -32.56
CA GLY A 1173 81.31 117.41 -32.91
C GLY A 1173 81.62 118.36 -31.74
N ILE A 1174 82.31 119.47 -32.05
CA ILE A 1174 82.94 120.44 -31.14
C ILE A 1174 81.92 121.49 -30.63
N LEU A 1175 81.93 121.82 -29.32
CA LEU A 1175 80.98 122.70 -28.61
C LEU A 1175 81.64 124.04 -28.16
N THR A 1176 80.97 125.19 -28.28
CA THR A 1176 81.40 126.51 -27.76
C THR A 1176 80.23 127.20 -27.03
N ILE A 1177 80.44 127.81 -25.84
CA ILE A 1177 79.37 128.34 -24.94
C ILE A 1177 79.71 129.76 -24.45
N ASP A 1178 78.73 130.69 -24.46
CA ASP A 1178 78.84 132.08 -23.97
C ASP A 1178 77.59 132.46 -23.12
N GLY A 1179 77.78 133.13 -21.97
CA GLY A 1179 76.77 133.92 -21.22
C GLY A 1179 75.78 133.24 -20.24
N LEU A 1180 75.92 133.61 -18.94
CA LEU A 1180 74.92 133.96 -17.88
C LEU A 1180 73.81 132.96 -17.44
N SER A 1181 73.83 132.45 -16.19
CA SER A 1181 73.33 132.90 -14.83
C SER A 1181 71.83 132.88 -14.32
N ARG A 1182 71.40 131.91 -13.47
CA ARG A 1182 70.34 132.00 -12.41
C ARG A 1182 68.84 131.60 -12.59
N ALA A 1183 68.48 130.59 -11.79
CA ALA A 1183 67.51 130.63 -10.68
C ALA A 1183 66.04 130.19 -10.88
N ILE A 1184 65.61 129.23 -10.04
CA ILE A 1184 64.73 129.39 -8.86
C ILE A 1184 64.45 127.94 -8.41
N GLN A 1185 65.13 127.39 -7.40
CA GLN A 1185 65.13 127.73 -5.98
C GLN A 1185 63.77 127.47 -5.30
N SER A 1186 63.85 126.53 -4.36
CA SER A 1186 62.99 126.31 -3.19
C SER A 1186 61.59 125.74 -3.41
N GLY A 1187 61.30 124.66 -2.69
CA GLY A 1187 59.93 124.23 -2.49
C GLY A 1187 59.77 122.86 -1.86
N LEU A 1188 59.96 122.80 -0.53
CA LEU A 1188 59.36 121.85 0.42
C LEU A 1188 59.77 120.37 0.32
N ASP A 1189 60.45 119.74 1.28
CA ASP A 1189 60.16 119.49 2.72
C ASP A 1189 59.41 118.16 3.00
N LEU A 1190 59.88 117.47 4.07
CA LEU A 1190 59.38 116.29 4.83
C LEU A 1190 59.61 114.87 4.23
N ILE A 1191 60.12 113.82 4.92
CA ILE A 1191 60.40 113.59 6.37
C ILE A 1191 61.29 112.32 6.60
N THR A 1192 62.06 112.30 7.70
CA THR A 1192 62.75 111.18 8.41
C THR A 1192 61.73 110.12 8.91
N LYS A 1193 62.02 109.09 9.72
CA LYS A 1193 60.89 108.36 10.34
C LYS A 1193 60.22 109.31 11.35
N TYR A 1194 59.00 109.84 11.11
CA TYR A 1194 58.29 110.69 12.08
C TYR A 1194 56.78 110.47 12.09
#